data_AF-A0AAV8WDG1-F1
#
_entry.id   AF-A0AAV8WDG1-F1
#
_cell.length_a   1.000
_cell.length_b   1.000
_cell.length_c   1.000
_cell.angle_alpha   90.00
_cell.angle_beta   90.00
_cell.angle_gamma   90.00
#
_symmetry.space_group_name_H-M   'P 1'
#
loop_
_entity.id
_entity.type
_entity.pdbx_description
1 polymer ?
#
loop_
_entity_poly.entity_id
_entity_poly.type
_entity_poly.pdbx_seq_one_letter_code
_entity_poly.pdbx_strand_id
1 'polypeptide(L)'
;MLLLIFFLLPIVLAQNYTFETKYVEVPVDHFNFKTNTTFSLKYLVNDTFFKPNGTIFIYTGGELEVEVFAQNSGFLYEIAPQFDALIVFAEHRYYGESLPFGNESFASLKNLGYLNSRQALADYVYLINELQQNYTSDNAKKLPAVAFGGSYSGMLAAWLKMKYPNSVIGSLASSAPIWLFKDQTPCDTMYKIVTQDFETLGSEKCRSTIEKSWKVIRNYTSTDQGKSEIADLWNLCAPVNATNDIVDWLYGVYIILAEMNYPYPTNYVRPLPGNPIEEYCKVLDTLDSDKDLDLLKVLGDALQIYTNYTGTNKCNEISTALGEANDITWSFQECTELLTTSCSRDEDMFENYEYNFTAFSERCFETHGIRPRSLDLPILEYGDKDLSAANNIIFSNGLVDPCSGYGVLTNASDWLNTVAIVMEDAPHHMDLRASNENDPSSVKQARGMEIQYIQKWVDTESITNRVNMWLLILLSIPLVFAQNDTNATAYTFDTKYLEVPLDHFTFIEDTTYLSLKYLVNDTFFGPNGTILFYTGGETAIELYAQNSGFIFEIAPQLNALIVFAEHRYYGESLPFGNESFSSPENLGYLMTVRKKIPAVAFGGSYSGMLAAWLKMKYPNSVIGALASSAPIWSFKNQAPCNTVYKIVTEDFETLGSQKCRSTIEKSWGIIRNYTSTDAGKSDIANLWNFCDPAETSEITEWLSGIYIVLAEMNYPYPTNFITPLPANPIQKFCAALDTLKSDEDLDLLKALGSALQIYTNYTGTTKCNQAGLVLDQINSETAWAFQECTELIFPECSRDEDMFENHEFDFEAFSDICFERFGVRPRSEEVPLLKYGDKDLSTANNVIFTNGLLDPCSGNGVLTNTNVSLGLNTVVIVMSRAAHHMDIRASNENDPDWVKQTRVIEIHHIQEWVNNYYNDDQ
;
A
#
# COMPACT_ATOMS: atom_id res chain seq x y z
N MET A 1 -64.43 20.38 -35.47
CA MET A 1 -62.98 20.44 -35.79
C MET A 1 -62.31 21.25 -34.69
N LEU A 2 -61.73 20.57 -33.71
CA LEU A 2 -60.90 21.13 -32.64
C LEU A 2 -60.27 19.92 -31.96
N LEU A 3 -58.98 19.69 -32.19
CA LEU A 3 -58.22 18.65 -31.47
C LEU A 3 -57.81 19.22 -30.11
N LEU A 4 -58.07 18.47 -29.05
CA LEU A 4 -57.39 18.64 -27.78
C LEU A 4 -56.04 17.93 -27.88
N ILE A 5 -54.96 18.71 -27.97
CA ILE A 5 -53.59 18.21 -27.80
C ILE A 5 -53.31 18.22 -26.29
N PHE A 6 -53.23 17.03 -25.69
CA PHE A 6 -52.65 16.87 -24.37
C PHE A 6 -51.13 17.08 -24.49
N PHE A 7 -50.62 18.15 -23.89
CA PHE A 7 -49.19 18.23 -23.57
C PHE A 7 -48.90 17.24 -22.45
N LEU A 8 -48.44 16.04 -22.83
CA LEU A 8 -47.67 15.19 -21.93
C LEU A 8 -46.29 15.82 -21.78
N LEU A 9 -46.05 16.47 -20.64
CA LEU A 9 -44.68 16.70 -20.18
C LEU A 9 -43.99 15.34 -20.06
N PRO A 10 -42.80 15.15 -20.65
CA PRO A 10 -42.01 13.95 -20.39
C PRO A 10 -41.54 14.02 -18.94
N ILE A 11 -42.21 13.27 -18.07
CA ILE A 11 -41.64 12.91 -16.77
C ILE A 11 -40.48 11.98 -17.10
N VAL A 12 -39.27 12.51 -17.08
CA VAL A 12 -38.05 11.70 -17.05
C VAL A 12 -38.10 10.95 -15.71
N LEU A 13 -38.55 9.69 -15.76
CA LEU A 13 -38.46 8.80 -14.62
C LEU A 13 -36.98 8.56 -14.36
N ALA A 14 -36.47 9.08 -13.24
CA ALA A 14 -35.15 8.72 -12.75
C ALA A 14 -35.09 7.19 -12.66
N GLN A 15 -34.11 6.59 -13.34
CA GLN A 15 -33.94 5.14 -13.36
C GLN A 15 -33.40 4.70 -12.00
N ASN A 16 -34.32 4.28 -11.13
CA ASN A 16 -34.01 3.83 -9.79
C ASN A 16 -33.35 2.45 -9.87
N TYR A 17 -32.04 2.39 -9.61
CA TYR A 17 -31.29 1.15 -9.61
C TYR A 17 -31.66 0.31 -8.38
N THR A 18 -31.66 -1.01 -8.54
CA THR A 18 -31.98 -1.96 -7.47
C THR A 18 -30.71 -2.64 -6.98
N PHE A 19 -30.59 -2.80 -5.67
CA PHE A 19 -29.48 -3.50 -5.01
C PHE A 19 -29.96 -4.10 -3.69
N GLU A 20 -29.23 -5.11 -3.20
CA GLU A 20 -29.40 -5.68 -1.87
C GLU A 20 -28.35 -5.07 -0.93
N THR A 21 -28.78 -4.53 0.22
CA THR A 21 -27.87 -4.06 1.27
C THR A 21 -27.32 -5.25 2.06
N LYS A 22 -26.00 -5.33 2.18
CA LYS A 22 -25.26 -6.33 2.96
C LYS A 22 -24.22 -5.64 3.83
N TYR A 23 -23.65 -6.41 4.75
CA TYR A 23 -22.61 -5.94 5.67
C TYR A 23 -21.51 -7.01 5.76
N VAL A 24 -20.27 -6.57 5.88
CA VAL A 24 -19.09 -7.41 6.14
C VAL A 24 -18.42 -6.94 7.44
N GLU A 25 -18.01 -7.87 8.30
CA GLU A 25 -17.24 -7.52 9.50
C GLU A 25 -15.77 -7.29 9.14
N VAL A 26 -15.30 -6.05 9.29
CA VAL A 26 -13.92 -5.65 9.03
C VAL A 26 -13.25 -5.09 10.29
N PRO A 27 -11.92 -5.23 10.45
CA PRO A 27 -11.20 -4.59 11.54
C PRO A 27 -11.42 -3.08 11.61
N VAL A 28 -11.63 -2.56 12.83
CA VAL A 28 -11.58 -1.11 13.11
C VAL A 28 -10.19 -0.56 12.75
N ASP A 29 -9.14 -1.34 13.01
CA ASP A 29 -7.76 -1.02 12.63
C ASP A 29 -7.10 -2.19 11.89
N HIS A 30 -6.77 -1.99 10.61
CA HIS A 30 -6.09 -2.97 9.75
C HIS A 30 -4.58 -3.06 9.98
N PHE A 31 -3.99 -2.07 10.64
CA PHE A 31 -2.55 -1.90 10.77
C PHE A 31 -2.03 -2.09 12.20
N ASN A 32 -2.92 -2.11 13.20
CA ASN A 32 -2.62 -2.46 14.59
C ASN A 32 -3.27 -3.79 14.99
N PHE A 33 -2.49 -4.69 15.59
CA PHE A 33 -2.92 -6.04 16.00
C PHE A 33 -3.24 -6.19 17.50
N LYS A 34 -3.13 -5.11 18.28
CA LYS A 34 -3.44 -5.08 19.72
C LYS A 34 -4.89 -5.51 20.03
N THR A 35 -5.83 -5.24 19.12
CA THR A 35 -7.22 -5.66 19.27
C THR A 35 -7.77 -6.26 17.98
N ASN A 36 -8.67 -7.22 18.12
CA ASN A 36 -9.48 -7.77 17.02
C ASN A 36 -10.89 -7.19 17.06
N THR A 37 -10.99 -5.88 17.35
CA THR A 37 -12.26 -5.14 17.31
C THR A 37 -12.67 -4.97 15.85
N THR A 38 -13.88 -5.41 15.50
CA THR A 38 -14.48 -5.26 14.17
C THR A 38 -15.67 -4.30 14.20
N PHE A 39 -16.09 -3.89 13.01
CA PHE A 39 -17.38 -3.26 12.79
C PHE A 39 -17.98 -3.75 11.47
N SER A 40 -19.30 -3.65 11.34
CA SER A 40 -20.02 -3.92 10.09
C SER A 40 -19.82 -2.76 9.11
N LEU A 41 -19.09 -3.02 8.03
CA LEU A 41 -19.01 -2.16 6.85
C LEU A 41 -20.18 -2.47 5.92
N LYS A 42 -20.98 -1.48 5.57
CA LYS A 42 -22.10 -1.61 4.65
C LYS A 42 -21.62 -1.70 3.21
N TYR A 43 -22.25 -2.56 2.41
CA TYR A 43 -22.09 -2.57 0.97
C TYR A 43 -23.42 -2.88 0.26
N LEU A 44 -23.57 -2.38 -0.95
CA LEU A 44 -24.72 -2.64 -1.81
C LEU A 44 -24.28 -3.58 -2.92
N VAL A 45 -25.05 -4.63 -3.19
CA VAL A 45 -24.74 -5.60 -4.25
C VAL A 45 -25.88 -5.76 -5.25
N ASN A 46 -25.53 -5.89 -6.53
CA ASN A 46 -26.43 -6.30 -7.60
C ASN A 46 -25.77 -7.42 -8.41
N ASP A 47 -26.38 -8.60 -8.37
CA ASP A 47 -25.96 -9.84 -9.03
C ASP A 47 -26.79 -10.17 -10.28
N THR A 48 -27.66 -9.26 -10.75
CA THR A 48 -28.63 -9.47 -11.85
C THR A 48 -27.97 -9.97 -13.14
N PHE A 49 -26.71 -9.56 -13.38
CA PHE A 49 -25.94 -9.90 -14.57
C PHE A 49 -24.76 -10.84 -14.27
N PHE A 50 -24.54 -11.20 -13.00
CA PHE A 50 -23.40 -12.02 -12.60
C PHE A 50 -23.51 -13.45 -13.15
N LYS A 51 -22.38 -13.99 -13.63
CA LYS A 51 -22.25 -15.42 -13.98
C LYS A 51 -20.98 -16.01 -13.37
N PRO A 52 -20.91 -17.34 -13.17
CA PRO A 52 -19.67 -17.99 -12.73
C PRO A 52 -18.49 -17.66 -13.66
N ASN A 53 -17.38 -17.22 -13.08
CA ASN A 53 -16.20 -16.64 -13.76
C ASN A 53 -16.40 -15.23 -14.38
N GLY A 54 -17.41 -14.48 -13.93
CA GLY A 54 -17.58 -13.07 -14.26
C GLY A 54 -16.60 -12.13 -13.52
N THR A 55 -16.81 -10.82 -13.65
CA THR A 55 -15.96 -9.78 -13.05
C THR A 55 -16.63 -9.15 -11.82
N ILE A 56 -15.89 -8.74 -10.80
CA ILE A 56 -16.39 -7.87 -9.72
C ILE A 56 -16.17 -6.41 -10.13
N PHE A 57 -17.23 -5.62 -10.22
CA PHE A 57 -17.15 -4.16 -10.36
C PHE A 57 -17.40 -3.53 -9.01
N ILE A 58 -16.33 -3.03 -8.38
CA ILE A 58 -16.40 -2.42 -7.05
C ILE A 58 -16.25 -0.89 -7.16
N TYR A 59 -17.29 -0.18 -6.77
CA TYR A 59 -17.21 1.26 -6.53
C TYR A 59 -16.67 1.51 -5.13
N THR A 60 -15.53 2.19 -5.04
CA THR A 60 -14.89 2.56 -3.76
C THR A 60 -15.54 3.82 -3.23
N GLY A 61 -16.49 3.70 -2.30
CA GLY A 61 -17.27 4.83 -1.78
C GLY A 61 -16.42 5.98 -1.24
N GLY A 62 -16.99 7.19 -1.30
CA GLY A 62 -16.39 8.41 -0.79
C GLY A 62 -17.20 9.01 0.35
N GLU A 63 -17.25 10.33 0.34
CA GLU A 63 -17.65 11.23 1.42
C GLU A 63 -19.17 11.37 1.65
N LEU A 64 -19.96 10.35 1.29
CA LEU A 64 -21.43 10.32 1.36
C LEU A 64 -21.97 8.90 1.65
N GLU A 65 -23.27 8.80 1.95
CA GLU A 65 -24.00 7.52 2.02
C GLU A 65 -23.88 6.73 0.71
N VAL A 66 -23.63 5.42 0.80
CA VAL A 66 -23.30 4.59 -0.38
C VAL A 66 -24.41 4.51 -1.42
N GLU A 67 -25.68 4.61 -1.00
CA GLU A 67 -26.85 4.70 -1.87
C GLU A 67 -26.77 5.87 -2.86
N VAL A 68 -26.17 7.00 -2.47
CA VAL A 68 -26.06 8.19 -3.33
C VAL A 68 -25.19 7.87 -4.54
N PHE A 69 -24.03 7.23 -4.35
CA PHE A 69 -23.18 6.76 -5.44
C PHE A 69 -23.90 5.67 -6.26
N ALA A 70 -24.51 4.68 -5.59
CA ALA A 70 -25.18 3.55 -6.25
C ALA A 70 -26.36 3.95 -7.15
N GLN A 71 -27.03 5.08 -6.87
CA GLN A 71 -28.11 5.62 -7.72
C GLN A 71 -27.62 6.55 -8.84
N ASN A 72 -26.36 6.99 -8.79
CA ASN A 72 -25.84 8.03 -9.69
C ASN A 72 -24.77 7.51 -10.68
N SER A 73 -24.06 6.44 -10.34
CA SER A 73 -23.02 5.81 -11.18
C SER A 73 -23.60 4.80 -12.18
N GLY A 74 -24.53 5.26 -13.02
CA GLY A 74 -25.28 4.42 -13.96
C GLY A 74 -24.42 3.62 -14.95
N PHE A 75 -23.23 4.11 -15.30
CA PHE A 75 -22.31 3.44 -16.22
C PHE A 75 -22.03 1.98 -15.84
N LEU A 76 -21.78 1.70 -14.55
CA LEU A 76 -21.49 0.34 -14.06
C LEU A 76 -22.62 -0.65 -14.38
N TYR A 77 -23.89 -0.21 -14.26
CA TYR A 77 -25.06 -1.04 -14.58
C TYR A 77 -25.25 -1.24 -16.08
N GLU A 78 -24.88 -0.26 -16.91
CA GLU A 78 -24.96 -0.36 -18.37
C GLU A 78 -23.91 -1.33 -18.92
N ILE A 79 -22.71 -1.36 -18.34
CA ILE A 79 -21.62 -2.23 -18.81
C ILE A 79 -21.61 -3.62 -18.17
N ALA A 80 -22.17 -3.81 -16.97
CA ALA A 80 -22.18 -5.11 -16.28
C ALA A 80 -22.64 -6.33 -17.12
N PRO A 81 -23.65 -6.24 -18.02
CA PRO A 81 -24.04 -7.36 -18.89
C PRO A 81 -22.97 -7.82 -19.89
N GLN A 82 -22.00 -6.97 -20.23
CA GLN A 82 -20.88 -7.34 -21.12
C GLN A 82 -19.79 -8.13 -20.38
N PHE A 83 -19.63 -7.87 -19.08
CA PHE A 83 -18.56 -8.40 -18.23
C PHE A 83 -19.01 -9.51 -17.29
N ASP A 84 -20.27 -9.95 -17.43
CA ASP A 84 -20.96 -10.88 -16.54
C ASP A 84 -20.81 -10.48 -15.07
N ALA A 85 -20.92 -9.17 -14.81
CA ALA A 85 -20.36 -8.57 -13.60
C ALA A 85 -21.28 -8.61 -12.38
N LEU A 86 -20.65 -8.82 -11.22
CA LEU A 86 -21.21 -8.51 -9.91
C LEU A 86 -20.94 -7.02 -9.62
N ILE A 87 -22.00 -6.22 -9.48
CA ILE A 87 -21.85 -4.80 -9.14
C ILE A 87 -21.88 -4.65 -7.63
N VAL A 88 -20.88 -3.97 -7.08
CA VAL A 88 -20.74 -3.71 -5.64
C VAL A 88 -20.45 -2.22 -5.43
N PHE A 89 -21.18 -1.58 -4.53
CA PHE A 89 -20.81 -0.27 -3.99
C PHE A 89 -20.45 -0.47 -2.52
N ALA A 90 -19.20 -0.20 -2.16
CA ALA A 90 -18.72 -0.29 -0.79
C ALA A 90 -18.85 1.07 -0.10
N GLU A 91 -19.44 1.12 1.09
CA GLU A 91 -19.52 2.36 1.86
C GLU A 91 -18.16 2.69 2.49
N HIS A 92 -17.82 3.98 2.58
CA HIS A 92 -16.60 4.42 3.26
C HIS A 92 -16.83 4.43 4.77
N ARG A 93 -15.86 3.94 5.56
CA ARG A 93 -15.90 4.05 7.02
C ARG A 93 -16.16 5.50 7.48
N TYR A 94 -16.95 5.65 8.55
CA TYR A 94 -17.44 6.94 9.09
C TYR A 94 -18.47 7.69 8.24
N TYR A 95 -18.84 7.20 7.05
CA TYR A 95 -19.94 7.75 6.27
C TYR A 95 -21.14 6.77 6.29
N GLY A 96 -22.35 7.31 6.13
CA GLY A 96 -23.60 6.55 6.19
C GLY A 96 -23.78 5.73 7.47
N GLU A 97 -23.97 4.43 7.34
CA GLU A 97 -24.18 3.50 8.45
C GLU A 97 -22.88 2.86 8.96
N SER A 98 -21.79 2.96 8.19
CA SER A 98 -20.51 2.29 8.41
C SER A 98 -19.64 2.97 9.48
N LEU A 99 -20.20 3.10 10.68
CA LEU A 99 -19.61 3.81 11.83
C LEU A 99 -18.88 2.85 12.78
N PRO A 100 -17.53 2.86 12.88
CA PRO A 100 -16.78 1.85 13.65
C PRO A 100 -17.10 1.75 15.14
N PHE A 101 -17.64 2.82 15.74
CA PHE A 101 -18.11 2.85 17.13
C PHE A 101 -19.58 3.29 17.23
N GLY A 102 -20.36 3.15 16.15
CA GLY A 102 -21.72 3.69 16.05
C GLY A 102 -21.73 5.20 16.32
N ASN A 103 -22.68 5.67 17.13
CA ASN A 103 -22.78 7.08 17.50
C ASN A 103 -21.54 7.64 18.24
N GLU A 104 -20.73 6.79 18.88
CA GLU A 104 -19.51 7.21 19.58
C GLU A 104 -18.32 7.46 18.63
N SER A 105 -18.47 7.19 17.32
CA SER A 105 -17.39 7.35 16.32
C SER A 105 -16.84 8.77 16.26
N PHE A 106 -17.69 9.77 16.53
CA PHE A 106 -17.34 11.20 16.53
C PHE A 106 -17.12 11.78 17.94
N ALA A 107 -17.25 10.97 18.99
CA ALA A 107 -17.25 11.45 20.38
C ALA A 107 -15.85 11.81 20.91
N SER A 108 -14.77 11.36 20.26
CA SER A 108 -13.38 11.69 20.61
C SER A 108 -12.41 11.41 19.47
N LEU A 109 -11.24 12.06 19.50
CA LEU A 109 -10.13 11.78 18.57
C LEU A 109 -9.68 10.32 18.57
N LYS A 110 -9.79 9.64 19.73
CA LYS A 110 -9.50 8.21 19.84
C LYS A 110 -10.43 7.34 19.00
N ASN A 111 -11.69 7.75 18.86
CA ASN A 111 -12.66 7.04 18.04
C ASN A 111 -12.65 7.54 16.60
N LEU A 112 -12.37 8.83 16.35
CA LEU A 112 -12.33 9.43 15.02
C LEU A 112 -11.03 9.15 14.25
N GLY A 113 -9.92 8.89 14.95
CA GLY A 113 -8.58 8.76 14.36
C GLY A 113 -8.35 7.56 13.41
N TYR A 114 -9.32 6.66 13.25
CA TYR A 114 -9.33 5.62 12.21
C TYR A 114 -10.09 6.03 10.93
N LEU A 115 -10.63 7.26 10.88
CA LEU A 115 -11.11 7.89 9.65
C LEU A 115 -9.90 8.32 8.82
N ASN A 116 -9.45 7.44 7.95
CA ASN A 116 -8.43 7.75 6.94
C ASN A 116 -8.48 6.78 5.75
N SER A 117 -7.98 7.26 4.63
CA SER A 117 -7.94 6.57 3.34
C SER A 117 -7.22 5.23 3.38
N ARG A 118 -6.13 5.09 4.16
CA ARG A 118 -5.39 3.80 4.27
C ARG A 118 -6.28 2.70 4.84
N GLN A 119 -7.03 3.03 5.89
CA GLN A 119 -7.96 2.10 6.54
C GLN A 119 -9.14 1.77 5.62
N ALA A 120 -9.68 2.75 4.88
CA ALA A 120 -10.75 2.52 3.90
C ALA A 120 -10.30 1.65 2.71
N LEU A 121 -9.08 1.86 2.19
CA LEU A 121 -8.51 0.97 1.16
C LEU A 121 -8.38 -0.47 1.66
N ALA A 122 -8.00 -0.66 2.93
CA ALA A 122 -7.94 -2.00 3.53
C ALA A 122 -9.34 -2.61 3.77
N ASP A 123 -10.36 -1.83 4.11
CA ASP A 123 -11.76 -2.30 4.14
C ASP A 123 -12.18 -2.88 2.79
N TYR A 124 -11.88 -2.18 1.70
CA TYR A 124 -12.21 -2.63 0.34
C TYR A 124 -11.47 -3.92 -0.04
N VAL A 125 -10.23 -4.11 0.42
CA VAL A 125 -9.49 -5.37 0.21
C VAL A 125 -10.13 -6.54 0.95
N TYR A 126 -10.56 -6.35 2.20
CA TYR A 126 -11.28 -7.39 2.96
C TYR A 126 -12.61 -7.75 2.28
N LEU A 127 -13.39 -6.75 1.85
CA LEU A 127 -14.63 -6.97 1.12
C LEU A 127 -14.42 -7.70 -0.22
N ILE A 128 -13.42 -7.30 -1.02
CA ILE A 128 -13.09 -8.00 -2.28
C ILE A 128 -12.73 -9.46 -2.01
N ASN A 129 -11.93 -9.75 -0.98
CA ASN A 129 -11.59 -11.13 -0.62
C ASN A 129 -12.82 -11.94 -0.19
N GLU A 130 -13.71 -11.39 0.65
CA GLU A 130 -14.96 -12.06 1.02
C GLU A 130 -15.83 -12.34 -0.22
N LEU A 131 -15.97 -11.36 -1.12
CA LEU A 131 -16.74 -11.54 -2.37
C LEU A 131 -16.10 -12.60 -3.27
N GLN A 132 -14.77 -12.63 -3.39
CA GLN A 132 -14.07 -13.67 -4.13
C GLN A 132 -14.30 -15.05 -3.49
N GLN A 133 -14.26 -15.18 -2.17
CA GLN A 133 -14.56 -16.45 -1.48
C GLN A 133 -16.03 -16.88 -1.66
N ASN A 134 -16.98 -15.95 -1.56
CA ASN A 134 -18.41 -16.24 -1.61
C ASN A 134 -18.97 -16.51 -3.03
N TYR A 135 -18.39 -15.89 -4.07
CA TYR A 135 -18.89 -16.00 -5.44
C TYR A 135 -18.02 -16.86 -6.37
N THR A 136 -16.80 -17.25 -5.97
CA THR A 136 -15.98 -18.22 -6.71
C THR A 136 -16.52 -19.64 -6.46
N SER A 137 -16.82 -20.39 -7.51
CA SER A 137 -17.23 -21.80 -7.40
C SER A 137 -16.03 -22.71 -7.12
N ASP A 138 -16.25 -23.85 -6.44
CA ASP A 138 -15.21 -24.86 -6.20
C ASP A 138 -14.41 -25.19 -7.47
N ASN A 139 -13.09 -24.98 -7.44
CA ASN A 139 -12.13 -25.16 -8.53
C ASN A 139 -12.17 -24.11 -9.67
N ALA A 140 -12.87 -22.98 -9.52
CA ALA A 140 -12.76 -21.84 -10.43
C ALA A 140 -11.53 -20.96 -10.10
N LYS A 141 -11.12 -20.11 -11.05
CA LYS A 141 -10.13 -19.05 -10.79
C LYS A 141 -10.75 -17.98 -9.88
N LYS A 142 -9.92 -17.32 -9.06
CA LYS A 142 -10.25 -16.08 -8.32
C LYS A 142 -10.91 -15.09 -9.29
N LEU A 143 -12.05 -14.50 -8.91
CA LEU A 143 -12.78 -13.56 -9.78
C LEU A 143 -11.98 -12.25 -9.93
N PRO A 144 -11.72 -11.76 -11.16
CA PRO A 144 -11.07 -10.46 -11.36
C PRO A 144 -11.94 -9.33 -10.81
N ALA A 145 -11.33 -8.33 -10.18
CA ALA A 145 -12.04 -7.15 -9.68
C ALA A 145 -11.53 -5.86 -10.34
N VAL A 146 -12.42 -4.95 -10.71
CA VAL A 146 -12.10 -3.64 -11.29
C VAL A 146 -12.68 -2.56 -10.38
N ALA A 147 -11.84 -1.61 -9.96
CA ALA A 147 -12.26 -0.51 -9.08
C ALA A 147 -12.79 0.68 -9.88
N PHE A 148 -13.82 1.36 -9.34
CA PHE A 148 -14.44 2.53 -9.94
C PHE A 148 -14.62 3.63 -8.89
N GLY A 149 -14.49 4.89 -9.30
CA GLY A 149 -14.84 6.01 -8.45
C GLY A 149 -14.76 7.37 -9.14
N GLY A 150 -15.57 8.33 -8.69
CA GLY A 150 -15.50 9.75 -9.04
C GLY A 150 -14.92 10.61 -7.91
N SER A 151 -14.23 11.71 -8.21
CA SER A 151 -13.68 12.62 -7.17
C SER A 151 -12.74 11.90 -6.19
N TYR A 152 -12.91 12.08 -4.87
CA TYR A 152 -12.24 11.33 -3.82
C TYR A 152 -12.47 9.80 -3.93
N SER A 153 -13.66 9.35 -4.33
CA SER A 153 -13.89 7.94 -4.66
C SER A 153 -12.95 7.48 -5.80
N GLY A 154 -12.68 8.35 -6.78
CA GLY A 154 -11.74 8.11 -7.88
C GLY A 154 -10.28 8.09 -7.42
N MET A 155 -9.90 8.95 -6.46
CA MET A 155 -8.60 8.89 -5.80
C MET A 155 -8.42 7.54 -5.10
N LEU A 156 -9.43 7.10 -4.33
CA LEU A 156 -9.44 5.77 -3.70
C LEU A 156 -9.36 4.63 -4.73
N ALA A 157 -10.06 4.70 -5.86
CA ALA A 157 -9.99 3.68 -6.91
C ALA A 157 -8.57 3.59 -7.55
N ALA A 158 -7.92 4.73 -7.81
CA ALA A 158 -6.53 4.77 -8.26
C ALA A 158 -5.57 4.22 -7.19
N TRP A 159 -5.69 4.69 -5.96
CA TRP A 159 -4.82 4.28 -4.85
C TRP A 159 -5.01 2.82 -4.46
N LEU A 160 -6.22 2.26 -4.57
CA LEU A 160 -6.47 0.83 -4.39
C LEU A 160 -5.65 0.01 -5.40
N LYS A 161 -5.63 0.41 -6.67
CA LYS A 161 -4.79 -0.25 -7.68
C LYS A 161 -3.30 -0.05 -7.43
N MET A 162 -2.87 1.12 -6.96
CA MET A 162 -1.46 1.42 -6.67
C MET A 162 -0.93 0.72 -5.41
N LYS A 163 -1.77 0.52 -4.39
CA LYS A 163 -1.38 -0.05 -3.07
C LYS A 163 -1.68 -1.53 -2.91
N TYR A 164 -2.74 -2.01 -3.55
CA TYR A 164 -3.22 -3.38 -3.49
C TYR A 164 -3.44 -3.94 -4.91
N PRO A 165 -2.40 -3.95 -5.76
CA PRO A 165 -2.54 -4.31 -7.17
C PRO A 165 -2.98 -5.77 -7.42
N ASN A 166 -2.90 -6.63 -6.41
CA ASN A 166 -3.32 -8.04 -6.43
C ASN A 166 -4.77 -8.24 -5.95
N SER A 167 -5.43 -7.17 -5.49
CA SER A 167 -6.86 -7.15 -5.15
C SER A 167 -7.72 -6.69 -6.32
N VAL A 168 -7.21 -5.80 -7.19
CA VAL A 168 -7.92 -5.30 -8.38
C VAL A 168 -7.04 -5.33 -9.63
N ILE A 169 -7.56 -5.84 -10.76
CA ILE A 169 -6.81 -5.98 -12.02
C ILE A 169 -6.58 -4.64 -12.73
N GLY A 170 -7.43 -3.65 -12.46
CA GLY A 170 -7.32 -2.27 -12.92
C GLY A 170 -8.35 -1.35 -12.27
N SER A 171 -8.32 -0.06 -12.59
CA SER A 171 -9.26 0.93 -12.06
C SER A 171 -9.65 2.05 -13.03
N LEU A 172 -10.88 2.54 -12.91
CA LEU A 172 -11.39 3.76 -13.52
C LEU A 172 -11.51 4.84 -12.44
N ALA A 173 -10.58 5.80 -12.49
CA ALA A 173 -10.46 6.92 -11.56
C ALA A 173 -10.93 8.20 -12.26
N SER A 174 -12.23 8.43 -12.24
CA SER A 174 -12.87 9.56 -12.93
C SER A 174 -12.81 10.83 -12.10
N SER A 175 -12.46 11.96 -12.72
CA SER A 175 -12.29 13.28 -12.10
C SER A 175 -11.49 13.22 -10.80
N ALA A 176 -10.47 12.36 -10.73
CA ALA A 176 -9.73 12.06 -9.50
C ALA A 176 -8.57 13.07 -9.31
N PRO A 177 -8.65 14.02 -8.35
CA PRO A 177 -7.67 15.09 -8.22
C PRO A 177 -6.41 14.64 -7.46
N ILE A 178 -5.76 13.56 -7.91
CA ILE A 178 -4.61 12.95 -7.20
C ILE A 178 -3.39 13.88 -7.10
N TRP A 179 -3.34 14.98 -7.85
CA TRP A 179 -2.30 16.01 -7.81
C TRP A 179 -2.76 17.33 -7.14
N LEU A 180 -3.75 17.26 -6.25
CA LEU A 180 -4.27 18.38 -5.44
C LEU A 180 -3.28 18.88 -4.37
N PHE A 181 -2.29 18.07 -4.05
CA PHE A 181 -1.39 18.28 -2.93
C PHE A 181 -0.21 19.22 -3.26
N LYS A 182 0.51 19.60 -2.21
CA LYS A 182 1.63 20.54 -2.22
C LYS A 182 2.61 20.31 -3.39
N ASP A 183 2.98 21.40 -4.05
CA ASP A 183 3.99 21.49 -5.11
C ASP A 183 3.76 20.57 -6.33
N GLN A 184 2.58 19.93 -6.47
CA GLN A 184 2.23 19.11 -7.63
C GLN A 184 1.71 19.99 -8.78
N THR A 185 0.71 20.82 -8.51
CA THR A 185 0.00 21.69 -9.48
C THR A 185 -0.09 23.12 -8.93
N PRO A 186 -0.12 24.18 -9.75
CA PRO A 186 -0.35 25.55 -9.28
C PRO A 186 -1.63 25.68 -8.45
N CYS A 187 -1.52 26.31 -7.28
CA CYS A 187 -2.61 26.36 -6.29
C CYS A 187 -3.89 27.08 -6.75
N ASP A 188 -3.79 27.88 -7.81
CA ASP A 188 -4.85 28.70 -8.43
C ASP A 188 -5.56 28.01 -9.61
N THR A 189 -5.16 26.78 -9.97
CA THR A 189 -5.66 26.10 -11.19
C THR A 189 -7.18 25.87 -11.16
N MET A 190 -7.75 25.43 -10.03
CA MET A 190 -9.20 25.21 -9.88
C MET A 190 -10.01 26.50 -10.07
N TYR A 191 -9.64 27.58 -9.39
CA TYR A 191 -10.36 28.86 -9.51
C TYR A 191 -10.25 29.45 -10.91
N LYS A 192 -9.13 29.24 -11.61
CA LYS A 192 -8.97 29.59 -13.03
C LYS A 192 -9.91 28.80 -13.94
N ILE A 193 -10.10 27.50 -13.69
CA ILE A 193 -11.08 26.68 -14.43
C ILE A 193 -12.51 27.19 -14.17
N VAL A 194 -12.94 27.33 -12.91
CA VAL A 194 -14.28 27.86 -12.59
C VAL A 194 -14.50 29.25 -13.22
N THR A 195 -13.49 30.12 -13.19
CA THR A 195 -13.55 31.43 -13.86
C THR A 195 -13.76 31.32 -15.36
N GLN A 196 -13.01 30.41 -16.01
CA GLN A 196 -13.11 30.12 -17.44
C GLN A 196 -14.49 29.56 -17.80
N ASP A 197 -15.09 28.71 -16.98
CA ASP A 197 -16.42 28.15 -17.21
C ASP A 197 -17.50 29.23 -17.15
N PHE A 198 -17.48 30.08 -16.12
CA PHE A 198 -18.42 31.20 -15.98
C PHE A 198 -18.23 32.27 -17.08
N GLU A 199 -17.02 32.44 -17.61
CA GLU A 199 -16.73 33.37 -18.71
C GLU A 199 -17.17 32.81 -20.08
N THR A 200 -16.96 31.51 -20.34
CA THR A 200 -17.19 30.89 -21.66
C THR A 200 -18.55 30.22 -21.85
N LEU A 201 -19.08 29.58 -20.80
CA LEU A 201 -20.40 28.92 -20.82
C LEU A 201 -21.50 29.87 -20.31
N GLY A 202 -21.10 30.86 -19.50
CA GLY A 202 -21.92 32.00 -19.08
C GLY A 202 -21.68 33.21 -19.98
N SER A 203 -20.96 34.21 -19.44
CA SER A 203 -20.53 35.40 -20.20
C SER A 203 -19.45 36.22 -19.48
N GLU A 204 -18.72 37.07 -20.21
CA GLU A 204 -17.80 38.08 -19.65
C GLU A 204 -18.51 39.03 -18.65
N LYS A 205 -19.80 39.35 -18.89
CA LYS A 205 -20.62 40.17 -17.99
C LYS A 205 -20.94 39.40 -16.70
N CYS A 206 -21.22 38.11 -16.78
CA CYS A 206 -21.41 37.24 -15.63
C CYS A 206 -20.14 37.16 -14.77
N ARG A 207 -19.00 36.73 -15.35
CA ARG A 207 -17.69 36.64 -14.69
C ARG A 207 -17.29 37.95 -14.02
N SER A 208 -17.37 39.07 -14.74
CA SER A 208 -16.99 40.38 -14.20
C SER A 208 -18.01 40.98 -13.22
N THR A 209 -19.23 40.43 -13.13
CA THR A 209 -20.22 40.79 -12.09
C THR A 209 -19.95 40.02 -10.80
N ILE A 210 -19.58 38.73 -10.90
CA ILE A 210 -19.14 37.91 -9.75
C ILE A 210 -17.89 38.54 -9.13
N GLU A 211 -16.87 38.85 -9.93
CA GLU A 211 -15.63 39.49 -9.47
C GLU A 211 -15.86 40.82 -8.73
N LYS A 212 -16.79 41.65 -9.23
CA LYS A 212 -17.18 42.91 -8.55
C LYS A 212 -17.98 42.66 -7.26
N SER A 213 -18.70 41.55 -7.18
CA SER A 213 -19.63 41.27 -6.07
C SER A 213 -18.93 41.19 -4.72
N TRP A 214 -17.72 40.64 -4.65
CA TRP A 214 -16.98 40.43 -3.40
C TRP A 214 -16.78 41.72 -2.60
N LYS A 215 -16.25 42.75 -3.27
CA LYS A 215 -16.04 44.07 -2.68
C LYS A 215 -17.36 44.73 -2.26
N VAL A 216 -18.43 44.52 -3.03
CA VAL A 216 -19.77 45.03 -2.69
C VAL A 216 -20.31 44.32 -1.44
N ILE A 217 -20.23 42.99 -1.38
CA ILE A 217 -20.65 42.17 -0.24
C ILE A 217 -19.88 42.56 1.03
N ARG A 218 -18.55 42.68 0.96
CA ARG A 218 -17.74 43.07 2.14
C ARG A 218 -18.04 44.50 2.61
N ASN A 219 -18.26 45.44 1.70
CA ASN A 219 -18.66 46.80 2.07
C ASN A 219 -20.06 46.80 2.71
N TYR A 220 -21.02 46.08 2.14
CA TYR A 220 -22.41 46.04 2.62
C TYR A 220 -22.51 45.38 4.01
N THR A 221 -21.90 44.21 4.16
CA THR A 221 -21.94 43.41 5.40
C THR A 221 -20.95 43.86 6.48
N SER A 222 -20.22 44.95 6.25
CA SER A 222 -19.39 45.62 7.27
C SER A 222 -20.20 46.22 8.44
N THR A 223 -21.52 46.29 8.31
CA THR A 223 -22.45 46.77 9.35
C THR A 223 -23.51 45.72 9.66
N ASP A 224 -23.97 45.65 10.91
CA ASP A 224 -25.04 44.73 11.32
C ASP A 224 -26.36 45.01 10.59
N GLN A 225 -26.61 46.26 10.21
CA GLN A 225 -27.75 46.62 9.36
C GLN A 225 -27.63 45.96 7.97
N GLY A 226 -26.48 46.08 7.30
CA GLY A 226 -26.26 45.46 5.99
C GLY A 226 -26.26 43.93 6.03
N LYS A 227 -25.81 43.32 7.15
CA LYS A 227 -25.94 41.87 7.39
C LYS A 227 -27.40 41.43 7.54
N SER A 228 -28.25 42.23 8.19
CA SER A 228 -29.69 41.96 8.28
C SER A 228 -30.37 42.14 6.91
N GLU A 229 -30.06 43.23 6.21
CA GLU A 229 -30.65 43.54 4.90
C GLU A 229 -30.27 42.54 3.81
N ILE A 230 -29.03 42.01 3.81
CA ILE A 230 -28.64 40.96 2.85
C ILE A 230 -29.29 39.62 3.18
N ALA A 231 -29.51 39.32 4.47
CA ALA A 231 -30.23 38.12 4.90
C ALA A 231 -31.70 38.14 4.46
N ASP A 232 -32.38 39.28 4.63
CA ASP A 232 -33.74 39.49 4.10
C ASP A 232 -33.76 39.44 2.57
N LEU A 233 -32.78 40.08 1.90
CA LEU A 233 -32.72 40.20 0.45
C LEU A 233 -32.50 38.84 -0.25
N TRP A 234 -31.66 37.97 0.32
CA TRP A 234 -31.38 36.64 -0.22
C TRP A 234 -32.27 35.54 0.39
N ASN A 235 -33.28 35.93 1.19
CA ASN A 235 -34.21 35.04 1.88
C ASN A 235 -33.47 33.95 2.71
N LEU A 236 -32.45 34.34 3.46
CA LEU A 236 -31.59 33.42 4.21
C LEU A 236 -32.31 32.86 5.45
N CYS A 237 -32.10 31.57 5.76
CA CYS A 237 -32.76 30.94 6.92
C CYS A 237 -32.22 31.39 8.28
N ALA A 238 -30.98 31.90 8.31
CA ALA A 238 -30.27 32.31 9.51
C ALA A 238 -29.69 33.73 9.35
N PRO A 239 -29.53 34.49 10.44
CA PRO A 239 -28.85 35.78 10.39
C PRO A 239 -27.36 35.60 10.09
N VAL A 240 -26.81 36.52 9.29
CA VAL A 240 -25.38 36.54 8.91
C VAL A 240 -24.55 36.99 10.11
N ASN A 241 -23.66 36.14 10.62
CA ASN A 241 -22.82 36.46 11.77
C ASN A 241 -21.53 37.16 11.33
N ALA A 242 -20.76 36.53 10.45
CA ALA A 242 -19.55 37.06 9.84
C ALA A 242 -19.73 37.21 8.32
N THR A 243 -18.98 38.16 7.74
CA THR A 243 -18.92 38.35 6.29
C THR A 243 -18.27 37.15 5.58
N ASN A 244 -17.33 36.47 6.25
CA ASN A 244 -16.66 35.29 5.68
C ASN A 244 -17.65 34.15 5.47
N ASP A 245 -18.62 33.94 6.36
CA ASP A 245 -19.66 32.91 6.23
C ASP A 245 -20.38 32.99 4.86
N ILE A 246 -20.65 34.20 4.36
CA ILE A 246 -21.20 34.42 3.01
C ILE A 246 -20.17 34.16 1.92
N VAL A 247 -18.94 34.65 2.09
CA VAL A 247 -17.90 34.54 1.05
C VAL A 247 -17.52 33.08 0.84
N ASP A 248 -17.24 32.35 1.91
CA ASP A 248 -16.87 30.93 1.88
C ASP A 248 -18.01 30.07 1.30
N TRP A 249 -19.28 30.41 1.62
CA TRP A 249 -20.46 29.79 0.99
C TRP A 249 -20.52 30.05 -0.52
N LEU A 250 -20.34 31.29 -0.97
CA LEU A 250 -20.37 31.65 -2.39
C LEU A 250 -19.23 30.99 -3.19
N TYR A 251 -18.05 30.80 -2.60
CA TYR A 251 -16.99 30.00 -3.22
C TYR A 251 -17.49 28.59 -3.53
N GLY A 252 -18.10 27.92 -2.55
CA GLY A 252 -18.73 26.61 -2.72
C GLY A 252 -19.87 26.62 -3.75
N VAL A 253 -20.70 27.66 -3.80
CA VAL A 253 -21.75 27.81 -4.84
C VAL A 253 -21.15 27.79 -6.24
N TYR A 254 -20.12 28.59 -6.51
CA TYR A 254 -19.53 28.69 -7.85
C TYR A 254 -18.81 27.41 -8.27
N ILE A 255 -18.10 26.74 -7.34
CA ILE A 255 -17.43 25.47 -7.59
C ILE A 255 -18.47 24.38 -7.95
N ILE A 256 -19.53 24.21 -7.14
CA ILE A 256 -20.57 23.20 -7.39
C ILE A 256 -21.36 23.49 -8.67
N LEU A 257 -21.58 24.76 -9.03
CA LEU A 257 -22.22 25.11 -10.30
C LEU A 257 -21.38 24.67 -11.52
N ALA A 258 -20.04 24.70 -11.42
CA ALA A 258 -19.14 24.18 -12.46
C ALA A 258 -19.07 22.65 -12.46
N GLU A 259 -18.81 22.04 -11.30
CA GLU A 259 -18.76 20.57 -11.16
C GLU A 259 -20.06 19.90 -11.63
N MET A 260 -21.21 20.49 -11.32
CA MET A 260 -22.54 19.94 -11.66
C MET A 260 -23.08 20.49 -12.99
N ASN A 261 -22.26 21.07 -13.88
CA ASN A 261 -22.70 21.75 -15.10
C ASN A 261 -23.17 20.79 -16.23
N TYR A 262 -23.93 19.74 -15.89
CA TYR A 262 -24.42 18.74 -16.84
C TYR A 262 -25.44 19.31 -17.85
N PRO A 263 -25.50 18.81 -19.09
CA PRO A 263 -26.46 19.26 -20.13
C PRO A 263 -27.90 18.77 -19.91
N TYR A 264 -28.23 18.29 -18.71
CA TYR A 264 -29.54 17.83 -18.29
C TYR A 264 -29.72 18.07 -16.79
N PRO A 265 -30.95 18.21 -16.28
CA PRO A 265 -31.21 18.37 -14.85
C PRO A 265 -30.65 17.21 -14.03
N THR A 266 -30.07 17.53 -12.88
CA THR A 266 -29.48 16.57 -11.94
C THR A 266 -30.07 16.72 -10.54
N ASN A 267 -29.97 15.66 -9.75
CA ASN A 267 -30.28 15.65 -8.32
C ASN A 267 -29.26 14.78 -7.57
N TYR A 268 -27.98 15.09 -7.80
CA TYR A 268 -26.84 14.40 -7.17
C TYR A 268 -26.52 15.03 -5.81
N VAL A 269 -25.77 16.14 -5.81
CA VAL A 269 -25.56 16.96 -4.60
C VAL A 269 -26.85 17.70 -4.20
N ARG A 270 -27.56 18.25 -5.19
CA ARG A 270 -28.84 18.96 -5.02
C ARG A 270 -29.62 19.03 -6.33
N PRO A 271 -30.92 19.40 -6.34
CA PRO A 271 -31.68 19.64 -7.56
C PRO A 271 -31.13 20.84 -8.33
N LEU A 272 -30.66 20.64 -9.56
CA LEU A 272 -30.16 21.69 -10.45
C LEU A 272 -30.76 21.53 -11.88
N PRO A 273 -30.91 22.62 -12.64
CA PRO A 273 -31.25 22.54 -14.07
C PRO A 273 -30.12 21.88 -14.87
N GLY A 274 -30.36 21.62 -16.16
CA GLY A 274 -29.27 21.42 -17.11
C GLY A 274 -28.61 22.76 -17.47
N ASN A 275 -27.30 22.76 -17.71
CA ASN A 275 -26.46 23.95 -17.87
C ASN A 275 -26.65 25.00 -16.74
N PRO A 276 -26.49 24.63 -15.46
CA PRO A 276 -26.72 25.55 -14.34
C PRO A 276 -25.87 26.82 -14.37
N ILE A 277 -24.65 26.83 -14.94
CA ILE A 277 -23.89 28.07 -15.17
C ILE A 277 -24.62 28.99 -16.16
N GLU A 278 -25.14 28.45 -17.26
CA GLU A 278 -25.86 29.21 -18.29
C GLU A 278 -27.13 29.84 -17.69
N GLU A 279 -27.89 29.09 -16.90
CA GLU A 279 -29.10 29.57 -16.20
C GLU A 279 -28.78 30.61 -15.12
N TYR A 280 -27.68 30.43 -14.36
CA TYR A 280 -27.23 31.40 -13.36
C TYR A 280 -26.78 32.73 -14.00
N CYS A 281 -25.97 32.63 -15.06
CA CYS A 281 -25.46 33.80 -15.77
C CYS A 281 -26.53 34.56 -16.56
N LYS A 282 -27.56 33.86 -17.09
CA LYS A 282 -28.75 34.52 -17.67
C LYS A 282 -29.43 35.48 -16.70
N VAL A 283 -29.41 35.20 -15.40
CA VAL A 283 -29.95 36.10 -14.37
C VAL A 283 -28.98 37.26 -14.12
N LEU A 284 -27.69 36.99 -13.89
CA LEU A 284 -26.68 38.04 -13.68
C LEU A 284 -26.59 39.04 -14.85
N ASP A 285 -26.75 38.58 -16.08
CA ASP A 285 -26.69 39.41 -17.28
C ASP A 285 -27.88 40.38 -17.42
N THR A 286 -28.90 40.29 -16.56
CA THR A 286 -29.97 41.31 -16.46
C THR A 286 -29.55 42.58 -15.69
N LEU A 287 -28.35 42.61 -15.08
CA LEU A 287 -27.86 43.76 -14.33
C LEU A 287 -27.52 44.94 -15.26
N ASP A 288 -28.42 45.92 -15.35
CA ASP A 288 -28.29 47.12 -16.18
C ASP A 288 -28.01 48.40 -15.35
N SER A 289 -27.45 48.26 -14.14
CA SER A 289 -27.20 49.37 -13.22
C SER A 289 -25.88 49.24 -12.47
N ASP A 290 -25.09 50.33 -12.40
CA ASP A 290 -23.85 50.41 -11.62
C ASP A 290 -24.07 50.57 -10.10
N LYS A 291 -25.24 50.19 -9.56
CA LYS A 291 -25.54 50.32 -8.13
C LYS A 291 -25.31 49.02 -7.39
N ASP A 292 -24.46 49.06 -6.38
CA ASP A 292 -24.17 47.98 -5.42
C ASP A 292 -25.42 47.20 -4.97
N LEU A 293 -26.49 47.89 -4.56
CA LEU A 293 -27.74 47.26 -4.11
C LEU A 293 -28.52 46.56 -5.25
N ASP A 294 -28.39 47.02 -6.49
CA ASP A 294 -29.03 46.37 -7.64
C ASP A 294 -28.22 45.13 -8.07
N LEU A 295 -26.88 45.16 -7.93
CA LEU A 295 -26.03 43.96 -8.04
C LEU A 295 -26.40 42.91 -6.99
N LEU A 296 -26.50 43.29 -5.71
CA LEU A 296 -26.84 42.35 -4.63
C LEU A 296 -28.23 41.70 -4.82
N LYS A 297 -29.21 42.42 -5.39
CA LYS A 297 -30.52 41.84 -5.74
C LYS A 297 -30.39 40.77 -6.81
N VAL A 298 -29.79 41.13 -7.95
CA VAL A 298 -29.64 40.23 -9.10
C VAL A 298 -28.80 39.00 -8.74
N LEU A 299 -27.81 39.16 -7.85
CA LEU A 299 -27.07 38.04 -7.28
C LEU A 299 -27.95 37.14 -6.39
N GLY A 300 -28.81 37.72 -5.56
CA GLY A 300 -29.81 36.98 -4.77
C GLY A 300 -30.85 36.23 -5.60
N ASP A 301 -31.24 36.79 -6.74
CA ASP A 301 -32.11 36.16 -7.73
C ASP A 301 -31.38 35.01 -8.45
N ALA A 302 -30.11 35.20 -8.86
CA ALA A 302 -29.30 34.16 -9.49
C ALA A 302 -29.04 32.98 -8.52
N LEU A 303 -28.80 33.27 -7.25
CA LEU A 303 -28.66 32.26 -6.19
C LEU A 303 -29.89 31.34 -6.07
N GLN A 304 -31.09 31.72 -6.54
CA GLN A 304 -32.24 30.81 -6.56
C GLN A 304 -32.03 29.61 -7.50
N ILE A 305 -31.20 29.73 -8.55
CA ILE A 305 -30.84 28.61 -9.45
C ILE A 305 -30.09 27.51 -8.69
N TYR A 306 -29.22 27.90 -7.74
CA TYR A 306 -28.53 26.96 -6.86
C TYR A 306 -29.40 26.53 -5.67
N THR A 307 -29.97 27.50 -4.96
CA THR A 307 -30.60 27.27 -3.65
C THR A 307 -32.02 26.72 -3.71
N ASN A 308 -32.80 27.05 -4.75
CA ASN A 308 -34.25 26.85 -4.78
C ASN A 308 -34.83 26.60 -6.19
N TYR A 309 -34.08 25.93 -7.07
CA TYR A 309 -34.49 25.67 -8.46
C TYR A 309 -35.89 25.01 -8.57
N THR A 310 -36.22 24.11 -7.65
CA THR A 310 -37.50 23.41 -7.57
C THR A 310 -38.64 24.24 -6.96
N GLY A 311 -38.35 25.41 -6.40
CA GLY A 311 -39.32 26.25 -5.67
C GLY A 311 -39.84 25.64 -4.38
N THR A 312 -39.18 24.61 -3.84
CA THR A 312 -39.61 23.86 -2.64
C THR A 312 -39.07 24.44 -1.34
N ASN A 313 -37.98 25.20 -1.39
CA ASN A 313 -37.30 25.70 -0.22
C ASN A 313 -37.93 27.03 0.24
N LYS A 314 -38.14 27.15 1.55
CA LYS A 314 -38.81 28.31 2.17
C LYS A 314 -37.85 29.50 2.35
N CYS A 315 -36.59 29.19 2.59
CA CYS A 315 -35.47 30.09 2.77
C CYS A 315 -34.20 29.36 2.32
N ASN A 316 -33.11 30.11 2.21
CA ASN A 316 -31.82 29.65 1.73
C ASN A 316 -30.86 29.43 2.91
N GLU A 317 -30.39 28.20 3.08
CA GLU A 317 -29.42 27.87 4.13
C GLU A 317 -27.99 28.17 3.66
N ILE A 318 -27.26 28.93 4.47
CA ILE A 318 -25.81 29.11 4.34
C ILE A 318 -25.14 27.93 5.06
N SER A 319 -25.27 26.74 4.49
CA SER A 319 -24.53 25.55 4.90
C SER A 319 -23.33 25.33 3.97
N THR A 320 -22.38 24.49 4.38
CA THR A 320 -21.46 23.89 3.41
C THR A 320 -22.26 23.06 2.38
N ALA A 321 -21.72 22.93 1.16
CA ALA A 321 -22.48 22.41 0.02
C ALA A 321 -22.94 20.94 0.17
N LEU A 322 -22.30 20.19 1.07
CA LEU A 322 -22.50 18.76 1.31
C LEU A 322 -23.28 18.45 2.61
N GLY A 323 -23.67 19.47 3.39
CA GLY A 323 -24.48 19.34 4.62
C GLY A 323 -23.70 19.08 5.92
N GLU A 324 -24.33 19.40 7.05
CA GLU A 324 -23.66 19.53 8.38
C GLU A 324 -22.98 18.25 8.91
N ALA A 325 -23.51 17.06 8.63
CA ALA A 325 -22.95 15.81 9.16
C ALA A 325 -21.67 15.37 8.43
N ASN A 326 -21.62 15.61 7.11
CA ASN A 326 -20.44 15.34 6.28
C ASN A 326 -19.32 16.38 6.50
N ASP A 327 -19.68 17.54 7.07
CA ASP A 327 -18.76 18.64 7.37
C ASP A 327 -17.66 18.22 8.36
N ILE A 328 -18.03 17.52 9.44
CA ILE A 328 -17.08 17.08 10.47
C ILE A 328 -16.14 16.00 9.92
N THR A 329 -16.65 15.02 9.16
CA THR A 329 -15.84 13.92 8.62
C THR A 329 -14.87 14.39 7.54
N TRP A 330 -15.36 15.14 6.55
CA TRP A 330 -14.50 15.65 5.49
C TRP A 330 -13.47 16.64 6.02
N SER A 331 -13.88 17.59 6.88
CA SER A 331 -12.95 18.54 7.51
C SER A 331 -11.89 17.83 8.36
N PHE A 332 -12.22 16.71 9.01
CA PHE A 332 -11.24 15.90 9.73
C PHE A 332 -10.21 15.26 8.77
N GLN A 333 -10.64 14.74 7.61
CA GLN A 333 -9.73 14.20 6.60
C GLN A 333 -8.82 15.27 5.99
N GLU A 334 -9.36 16.46 5.68
CA GLU A 334 -8.57 17.62 5.24
C GLU A 334 -7.56 18.09 6.30
N CYS A 335 -7.87 17.95 7.59
CA CYS A 335 -6.98 18.29 8.69
C CYS A 335 -5.95 17.20 9.05
N THR A 336 -6.06 15.99 8.49
CA THR A 336 -5.19 14.84 8.83
C THR A 336 -4.35 14.34 7.67
N GLU A 337 -4.96 14.03 6.53
CA GLU A 337 -4.31 13.33 5.42
C GLU A 337 -4.50 14.03 4.05
N LEU A 338 -5.67 14.61 3.78
CA LEU A 338 -6.01 15.24 2.50
C LEU A 338 -5.64 16.73 2.51
N LEU A 339 -4.37 17.03 2.84
CA LEU A 339 -3.93 18.40 3.11
C LEU A 339 -3.85 19.22 1.81
N THR A 340 -4.94 19.90 1.46
CA THR A 340 -5.04 20.73 0.26
C THR A 340 -4.26 22.05 0.40
N THR A 341 -3.77 22.59 -0.72
CA THR A 341 -2.98 23.84 -0.75
C THR A 341 -3.45 24.78 -1.86
N SER A 342 -4.74 25.07 -1.93
CA SER A 342 -5.34 25.98 -2.92
C SER A 342 -5.11 27.47 -2.61
N CYS A 343 -5.12 28.33 -3.62
CA CYS A 343 -4.95 29.79 -3.54
C CYS A 343 -5.76 30.48 -4.65
N SER A 344 -6.08 31.77 -4.53
CA SER A 344 -6.70 32.59 -5.61
C SER A 344 -5.89 33.87 -5.83
N ARG A 345 -5.86 34.38 -7.07
CA ARG A 345 -5.04 35.50 -7.53
C ARG A 345 -5.77 36.36 -8.56
N ASP A 346 -5.20 37.53 -8.90
CA ASP A 346 -5.74 38.53 -9.85
C ASP A 346 -6.12 38.01 -11.26
N GLU A 347 -5.82 36.75 -11.59
CA GLU A 347 -6.13 36.09 -12.86
C GLU A 347 -7.47 35.34 -12.85
N ASP A 348 -8.05 35.08 -11.67
CA ASP A 348 -9.36 34.43 -11.48
C ASP A 348 -10.44 35.43 -11.01
N MET A 349 -11.70 35.00 -10.87
CA MET A 349 -12.84 35.87 -10.49
C MET A 349 -13.10 35.95 -8.97
N PHE A 350 -12.25 35.37 -8.13
CA PHE A 350 -12.46 35.27 -6.68
C PHE A 350 -11.68 36.36 -5.91
N GLU A 351 -11.81 36.41 -4.58
CA GLU A 351 -10.92 37.27 -3.78
C GLU A 351 -9.55 36.60 -3.59
N ASN A 352 -8.49 37.35 -3.93
CA ASN A 352 -7.11 36.90 -3.74
C ASN A 352 -6.86 36.39 -2.31
N TYR A 353 -6.40 35.15 -2.19
CA TYR A 353 -5.87 34.61 -0.95
C TYR A 353 -4.69 33.67 -1.24
N GLU A 354 -3.69 33.71 -0.37
CA GLU A 354 -2.56 32.78 -0.41
C GLU A 354 -2.68 31.79 0.74
N TYR A 355 -2.30 30.53 0.48
CA TYR A 355 -2.39 29.46 1.46
C TYR A 355 -1.46 29.70 2.65
N ASN A 356 -1.96 29.54 3.87
CA ASN A 356 -1.21 29.72 5.11
C ASN A 356 -1.32 28.49 6.01
N PHE A 357 -0.30 27.64 5.97
CA PHE A 357 -0.23 26.40 6.76
C PHE A 357 -0.35 26.62 8.27
N THR A 358 0.19 27.72 8.81
CA THR A 358 0.09 28.01 10.26
C THR A 358 -1.37 28.28 10.66
N ALA A 359 -2.06 29.15 9.91
CA ALA A 359 -3.47 29.46 10.16
C ALA A 359 -4.38 28.26 9.89
N PHE A 360 -4.05 27.42 8.91
CA PHE A 360 -4.74 26.15 8.67
C PHE A 360 -4.56 25.17 9.84
N SER A 361 -3.32 24.98 10.31
CA SER A 361 -2.99 24.14 11.47
C SER A 361 -3.67 24.62 12.76
N GLU A 362 -3.77 25.93 12.97
CA GLU A 362 -4.52 26.52 14.09
C GLU A 362 -6.02 26.23 13.99
N ARG A 363 -6.63 26.41 12.81
CA ARG A 363 -8.05 26.08 12.56
C ARG A 363 -8.36 24.60 12.82
N CYS A 364 -7.50 23.70 12.35
CA CYS A 364 -7.63 22.26 12.62
C CYS A 364 -7.56 21.94 14.11
N PHE A 365 -6.70 22.64 14.85
CA PHE A 365 -6.55 22.45 16.29
C PHE A 365 -7.74 23.02 17.06
N GLU A 366 -8.31 24.14 16.62
CA GLU A 366 -9.51 24.74 17.22
C GLU A 366 -10.78 23.92 16.93
N THR A 367 -10.89 23.33 15.73
CA THR A 367 -12.08 22.58 15.29
C THR A 367 -12.07 21.14 15.78
N HIS A 368 -10.94 20.44 15.63
CA HIS A 368 -10.83 19.00 15.85
C HIS A 368 -9.86 18.62 16.98
N GLY A 369 -9.08 19.57 17.52
CA GLY A 369 -8.06 19.28 18.54
C GLY A 369 -6.74 18.69 18.00
N ILE A 370 -6.58 18.61 16.67
CA ILE A 370 -5.41 18.02 15.99
C ILE A 370 -4.66 19.04 15.14
N ARG A 371 -3.38 18.75 14.86
CA ARG A 371 -2.58 19.52 13.91
C ARG A 371 -2.12 18.63 12.75
N PRO A 372 -2.22 19.09 11.49
CA PRO A 372 -1.65 18.40 10.34
C PRO A 372 -0.15 18.12 10.55
N ARG A 373 0.28 16.87 10.31
CA ARG A 373 1.66 16.44 10.60
C ARG A 373 2.69 17.00 9.61
N SER A 374 2.41 16.89 8.31
CA SER A 374 3.24 17.43 7.23
C SER A 374 2.44 17.51 5.94
N LEU A 375 2.57 18.63 5.21
CA LEU A 375 2.02 18.81 3.87
C LEU A 375 2.48 17.77 2.85
N ASP A 376 3.59 17.09 3.11
CA ASP A 376 4.12 16.06 2.23
C ASP A 376 3.42 14.69 2.42
N LEU A 377 2.60 14.51 3.48
CA LEU A 377 2.01 13.21 3.85
C LEU A 377 1.26 12.49 2.72
N PRO A 378 0.32 13.12 1.97
CA PRO A 378 -0.35 12.43 0.87
C PRO A 378 0.59 12.05 -0.28
N ILE A 379 1.63 12.85 -0.55
CA ILE A 379 2.66 12.55 -1.58
C ILE A 379 3.54 11.38 -1.14
N LEU A 380 3.85 11.30 0.15
CA LEU A 380 4.63 10.23 0.75
C LEU A 380 3.89 8.91 0.79
N GLU A 381 2.57 8.95 0.96
CA GLU A 381 1.75 7.75 0.86
C GLU A 381 1.54 7.36 -0.59
N TYR A 382 0.95 8.22 -1.41
CA TYR A 382 0.40 7.85 -2.71
C TYR A 382 1.28 8.16 -3.91
N GLY A 383 2.37 8.89 -3.72
CA GLY A 383 3.29 9.32 -4.79
C GLY A 383 3.12 10.77 -5.21
N ASP A 384 4.07 11.27 -6.01
CA ASP A 384 3.99 12.56 -6.70
C ASP A 384 3.46 12.38 -8.14
N LYS A 385 3.83 13.27 -9.06
CA LYS A 385 3.45 13.17 -10.48
C LYS A 385 4.09 12.01 -11.25
N ASP A 386 5.08 11.32 -10.70
CA ASP A 386 5.62 10.11 -11.34
C ASP A 386 4.58 8.98 -11.26
N LEU A 387 4.02 8.59 -12.40
CA LEU A 387 3.12 7.44 -12.50
C LEU A 387 3.72 6.31 -13.37
N SER A 388 5.03 6.33 -13.59
CA SER A 388 5.78 5.40 -14.46
C SER A 388 5.64 3.92 -14.07
N ALA A 389 5.32 3.64 -12.81
CA ALA A 389 5.15 2.30 -12.28
C ALA A 389 3.68 1.91 -12.01
N ALA A 390 2.75 2.87 -12.03
CA ALA A 390 1.32 2.58 -11.95
C ALA A 390 0.87 1.86 -13.22
N ASN A 391 -0.07 0.92 -13.10
CA ASN A 391 -0.54 0.10 -14.22
C ASN A 391 -2.04 -0.15 -14.19
N ASN A 392 -2.64 -0.29 -15.38
CA ASN A 392 -4.07 -0.53 -15.58
C ASN A 392 -4.95 0.50 -14.85
N ILE A 393 -4.64 1.78 -14.99
CA ILE A 393 -5.46 2.89 -14.46
C ILE A 393 -5.92 3.79 -15.60
N ILE A 394 -7.22 4.00 -15.69
CA ILE A 394 -7.82 5.03 -16.54
C ILE A 394 -8.08 6.25 -15.65
N PHE A 395 -7.49 7.39 -16.00
CA PHE A 395 -7.82 8.69 -15.43
C PHE A 395 -8.70 9.47 -16.41
N SER A 396 -10.02 9.35 -16.30
CA SER A 396 -10.96 10.16 -17.08
C SER A 396 -11.13 11.53 -16.43
N ASN A 397 -11.12 12.61 -17.21
CA ASN A 397 -11.27 13.99 -16.71
C ASN A 397 -12.08 14.84 -17.69
N GLY A 398 -13.10 15.54 -17.20
CA GLY A 398 -13.79 16.59 -17.94
C GLY A 398 -13.01 17.92 -17.90
N LEU A 399 -12.98 18.73 -18.97
CA LEU A 399 -12.29 20.03 -18.92
C LEU A 399 -13.15 21.18 -18.37
N VAL A 400 -14.45 20.97 -18.20
CA VAL A 400 -15.39 21.87 -17.47
C VAL A 400 -15.44 21.51 -15.98
N ASP A 401 -14.67 20.50 -15.57
CA ASP A 401 -14.55 20.08 -14.18
C ASP A 401 -13.37 20.80 -13.49
N PRO A 402 -13.60 21.60 -12.43
CA PRO A 402 -12.54 22.25 -11.67
C PRO A 402 -11.53 21.27 -11.05
N CYS A 403 -11.94 20.03 -10.74
CA CYS A 403 -11.03 19.00 -10.23
C CYS A 403 -10.01 18.53 -11.27
N SER A 404 -10.30 18.68 -12.57
CA SER A 404 -9.40 18.25 -13.66
C SER A 404 -8.05 18.98 -13.65
N GLY A 405 -7.99 20.20 -13.11
CA GLY A 405 -6.73 20.92 -12.90
C GLY A 405 -5.74 20.16 -12.01
N TYR A 406 -6.25 19.32 -11.12
CA TYR A 406 -5.48 18.44 -10.22
C TYR A 406 -5.51 16.97 -10.67
N GLY A 407 -6.10 16.66 -11.82
CA GLY A 407 -6.18 15.32 -12.41
C GLY A 407 -5.03 15.01 -13.37
N VAL A 408 -4.99 13.76 -13.85
CA VAL A 408 -4.02 13.30 -14.85
C VAL A 408 -4.59 13.53 -16.25
N LEU A 409 -4.04 14.52 -16.97
CA LEU A 409 -4.53 14.95 -18.29
C LEU A 409 -3.70 14.42 -19.48
N THR A 410 -2.64 13.66 -19.22
CA THR A 410 -1.76 13.06 -20.24
C THR A 410 -1.44 11.62 -19.87
N ASN A 411 -1.36 10.72 -20.85
CA ASN A 411 -0.99 9.31 -20.61
C ASN A 411 0.37 9.24 -19.90
N ALA A 412 0.41 8.55 -18.75
CA ALA A 412 1.65 8.30 -18.04
C ALA A 412 2.43 7.12 -18.64
N SER A 413 1.71 6.10 -19.12
CA SER A 413 2.33 4.94 -19.79
C SER A 413 1.33 4.18 -20.66
N ASP A 414 1.47 4.34 -21.98
CA ASP A 414 0.72 3.56 -22.98
C ASP A 414 0.96 2.05 -22.86
N TRP A 415 2.15 1.65 -22.37
CA TRP A 415 2.55 0.24 -22.28
C TRP A 415 2.07 -0.44 -21.00
N LEU A 416 1.92 0.29 -19.89
CA LEU A 416 1.28 -0.18 -18.65
C LEU A 416 -0.24 -0.01 -18.62
N ASN A 417 -0.84 0.58 -19.67
CA ASN A 417 -2.25 0.98 -19.69
C ASN A 417 -2.60 1.99 -18.57
N THR A 418 -1.70 2.94 -18.31
CA THR A 418 -1.94 4.07 -17.39
C THR A 418 -2.19 5.30 -18.24
N VAL A 419 -3.47 5.56 -18.48
CA VAL A 419 -3.95 6.42 -19.58
C VAL A 419 -4.83 7.54 -19.06
N ALA A 420 -4.77 8.70 -19.72
CA ALA A 420 -5.66 9.83 -19.49
C ALA A 420 -6.73 9.88 -20.59
N ILE A 421 -7.99 10.05 -20.20
CA ILE A 421 -9.11 10.21 -21.13
C ILE A 421 -9.75 11.57 -20.86
N VAL A 422 -9.43 12.54 -21.72
CA VAL A 422 -9.86 13.93 -21.55
C VAL A 422 -11.14 14.19 -22.35
N MET A 423 -12.14 14.77 -21.70
CA MET A 423 -13.46 15.09 -22.25
C MET A 423 -13.66 16.61 -22.28
N GLU A 424 -13.49 17.23 -23.46
CA GLU A 424 -13.42 18.70 -23.60
C GLU A 424 -14.64 19.47 -23.09
N ASP A 425 -15.83 18.88 -23.18
CA ASP A 425 -17.13 19.49 -22.89
C ASP A 425 -17.89 18.75 -21.75
N ALA A 426 -17.18 17.96 -20.95
CA ALA A 426 -17.73 17.29 -19.78
C ALA A 426 -17.41 18.04 -18.47
N PRO A 427 -18.39 18.18 -17.56
CA PRO A 427 -18.16 18.56 -16.16
C PRO A 427 -17.80 17.30 -15.32
N HIS A 428 -17.89 17.41 -14.00
CA HIS A 428 -17.37 16.44 -13.04
C HIS A 428 -17.90 15.01 -13.24
N HIS A 429 -16.98 14.06 -13.41
CA HIS A 429 -17.18 12.61 -13.61
C HIS A 429 -18.41 12.22 -14.47
N MET A 430 -18.62 12.90 -15.60
CA MET A 430 -19.81 12.69 -16.45
C MET A 430 -19.85 11.30 -17.12
N ASP A 431 -18.68 10.71 -17.38
CA ASP A 431 -18.47 9.33 -17.84
C ASP A 431 -19.15 8.29 -16.94
N LEU A 432 -19.11 8.46 -15.61
CA LEU A 432 -19.73 7.50 -14.68
C LEU A 432 -21.26 7.57 -14.63
N ARG A 433 -21.88 8.63 -15.16
CA ARG A 433 -23.34 8.81 -15.19
C ARG A 433 -24.01 7.78 -16.12
N ALA A 434 -25.30 7.55 -15.90
CA ALA A 434 -26.14 6.84 -16.87
C ALA A 434 -26.15 7.57 -18.23
N SER A 435 -26.28 6.83 -19.32
CA SER A 435 -26.30 7.37 -20.67
C SER A 435 -27.55 8.23 -20.94
N ASN A 436 -27.33 9.44 -21.46
CA ASN A 436 -28.36 10.40 -21.81
C ASN A 436 -28.32 10.75 -23.31
N GLU A 437 -29.48 11.08 -23.89
CA GLU A 437 -29.55 11.57 -25.27
C GLU A 437 -28.68 12.83 -25.46
N ASN A 438 -28.69 13.72 -24.45
CA ASN A 438 -27.92 14.97 -24.41
C ASN A 438 -26.42 14.79 -24.09
N ASP A 439 -25.93 13.58 -23.82
CA ASP A 439 -24.49 13.38 -23.52
C ASP A 439 -23.62 13.89 -24.68
N PRO A 440 -22.55 14.66 -24.39
CA PRO A 440 -21.63 15.12 -25.41
C PRO A 440 -20.94 14.00 -26.18
N SER A 441 -20.39 14.34 -27.35
CA SER A 441 -19.69 13.36 -28.18
C SER A 441 -18.38 12.88 -27.55
N SER A 442 -17.75 13.69 -26.69
CA SER A 442 -16.53 13.33 -25.95
C SER A 442 -16.82 12.22 -24.93
N VAL A 443 -17.84 12.40 -24.08
CA VAL A 443 -18.28 11.43 -23.06
C VAL A 443 -18.67 10.09 -23.69
N LYS A 444 -19.40 10.12 -24.81
CA LYS A 444 -19.77 8.91 -25.57
C LYS A 444 -18.54 8.17 -26.12
N GLN A 445 -17.46 8.88 -26.47
CA GLN A 445 -16.19 8.27 -26.90
C GLN A 445 -15.36 7.77 -25.71
N ALA A 446 -15.31 8.53 -24.61
CA ALA A 446 -14.62 8.17 -23.36
C ALA A 446 -15.13 6.84 -22.80
N ARG A 447 -16.44 6.71 -22.56
CA ARG A 447 -17.09 5.45 -22.16
C ARG A 447 -16.75 4.29 -23.10
N GLY A 448 -16.69 4.55 -24.41
CA GLY A 448 -16.31 3.56 -25.42
C GLY A 448 -14.85 3.10 -25.32
N MET A 449 -13.93 3.98 -24.91
CA MET A 449 -12.54 3.66 -24.63
C MET A 449 -12.36 2.96 -23.28
N GLU A 450 -13.06 3.42 -22.24
CA GLU A 450 -13.06 2.80 -20.90
C GLU A 450 -13.45 1.32 -20.98
N ILE A 451 -14.55 1.01 -21.66
CA ILE A 451 -15.00 -0.37 -21.93
C ILE A 451 -13.90 -1.19 -22.63
N GLN A 452 -13.16 -0.61 -23.58
CA GLN A 452 -12.09 -1.33 -24.29
C GLN A 452 -10.88 -1.63 -23.40
N TYR A 453 -10.49 -0.70 -22.52
CA TYR A 453 -9.42 -0.94 -21.55
C TYR A 453 -9.83 -1.98 -20.49
N ILE A 454 -11.04 -1.88 -19.95
CA ILE A 454 -11.57 -2.85 -18.98
C ILE A 454 -11.64 -4.25 -19.62
N GLN A 455 -12.13 -4.37 -20.86
CA GLN A 455 -12.12 -5.63 -21.62
C GLN A 455 -10.70 -6.17 -21.82
N LYS A 456 -9.74 -5.32 -22.18
CA LYS A 456 -8.33 -5.72 -22.33
C LYS A 456 -7.76 -6.32 -21.04
N TRP A 457 -8.10 -5.77 -19.87
CA TRP A 457 -7.63 -6.29 -18.58
C TRP A 457 -8.24 -7.65 -18.26
N VAL A 458 -9.57 -7.77 -18.35
CA VAL A 458 -10.31 -9.03 -18.10
C VAL A 458 -9.87 -10.14 -19.08
N ASP A 459 -9.72 -9.82 -20.37
CA ASP A 459 -9.26 -10.76 -21.39
C ASP A 459 -7.82 -11.23 -21.11
N THR A 460 -6.93 -10.34 -20.65
CA THR A 460 -5.51 -10.68 -20.41
C THR A 460 -5.35 -11.68 -19.26
N GLU A 461 -6.16 -11.58 -18.21
CA GLU A 461 -6.14 -12.53 -17.09
C GLU A 461 -6.61 -13.94 -17.53
N SER A 462 -7.51 -14.01 -18.52
CA SER A 462 -7.95 -15.27 -19.12
C SER A 462 -6.87 -15.97 -19.97
N ILE A 463 -5.86 -15.23 -20.47
CA ILE A 463 -4.80 -15.73 -21.38
C ILE A 463 -3.39 -15.57 -20.76
N THR A 464 -3.25 -15.94 -19.49
CA THR A 464 -1.95 -16.05 -18.78
C THR A 464 -1.11 -17.23 -19.31
N ASN A 465 -0.62 -17.08 -20.54
CA ASN A 465 0.33 -17.96 -21.22
C ASN A 465 1.12 -17.15 -22.27
N ARG A 466 1.83 -16.11 -21.82
CA ARG A 466 2.79 -15.35 -22.65
C ARG A 466 4.22 -15.61 -22.19
N VAL A 467 4.83 -16.61 -22.81
CA VAL A 467 6.29 -16.84 -22.77
C VAL A 467 6.98 -15.63 -23.39
N ASN A 468 7.66 -14.82 -22.58
CA ASN A 468 8.53 -13.76 -23.09
C ASN A 468 9.90 -14.34 -23.47
N MET A 469 10.12 -14.39 -24.78
CA MET A 469 11.28 -14.98 -25.43
C MET A 469 12.44 -13.98 -25.49
N TRP A 470 13.26 -13.93 -24.43
CA TRP A 470 14.57 -13.26 -24.46
C TRP A 470 15.65 -14.15 -23.84
N LEU A 471 16.06 -15.17 -24.60
CA LEU A 471 17.37 -15.82 -24.45
C LEU A 471 18.10 -15.69 -25.79
N LEU A 472 19.43 -15.53 -25.72
CA LEU A 472 20.38 -15.30 -26.83
C LEU A 472 20.49 -13.83 -27.29
N ILE A 473 21.33 -13.06 -26.59
CA ILE A 473 22.65 -12.58 -27.10
C ILE A 473 23.44 -12.09 -25.88
N LEU A 474 24.64 -12.65 -25.65
CA LEU A 474 25.85 -12.01 -25.08
C LEU A 474 26.94 -13.07 -24.80
N LEU A 475 27.50 -13.64 -25.87
CA LEU A 475 28.73 -14.45 -25.82
C LEU A 475 29.84 -13.79 -26.66
N SER A 476 30.20 -12.54 -26.32
CA SER A 476 31.50 -11.92 -26.68
C SER A 476 31.62 -10.45 -26.23
N ILE A 477 31.98 -10.20 -24.96
CA ILE A 477 32.62 -8.94 -24.54
C ILE A 477 33.86 -9.30 -23.70
N PRO A 478 35.04 -8.72 -23.96
CA PRO A 478 36.22 -8.98 -23.12
C PRO A 478 36.07 -8.36 -21.73
N LEU A 479 36.18 -9.18 -20.70
CA LEU A 479 36.25 -8.72 -19.31
C LEU A 479 37.49 -7.85 -19.08
N VAL A 480 37.27 -6.59 -18.69
CA VAL A 480 38.31 -5.76 -18.06
C VAL A 480 38.10 -5.86 -16.55
N PHE A 481 38.85 -6.76 -15.91
CA PHE A 481 38.90 -6.82 -14.44
C PHE A 481 39.66 -5.60 -13.91
N ALA A 482 38.95 -4.66 -13.30
CA ALA A 482 39.54 -3.75 -12.34
C ALA A 482 39.73 -4.53 -11.02
N GLN A 483 40.81 -5.31 -10.94
CA GLN A 483 41.20 -6.03 -9.73
C GLN A 483 41.72 -5.02 -8.69
N ASN A 484 40.81 -4.40 -7.94
CA ASN A 484 41.16 -3.65 -6.75
C ASN A 484 41.40 -4.63 -5.59
N ASP A 485 42.67 -4.75 -5.17
CA ASP A 485 43.05 -5.38 -3.90
C ASP A 485 42.49 -4.57 -2.72
N THR A 486 41.23 -4.80 -2.36
CA THR A 486 40.69 -4.37 -1.06
C THR A 486 40.92 -5.48 -0.04
N ASN A 487 42.12 -5.48 0.58
CA ASN A 487 42.23 -5.90 1.97
C ASN A 487 41.09 -5.26 2.75
N ALA A 488 40.37 -6.02 3.57
CA ALA A 488 39.16 -5.59 4.27
C ALA A 488 39.33 -4.25 5.01
N THR A 489 39.03 -3.15 4.32
CA THR A 489 38.87 -1.82 4.90
C THR A 489 37.53 -1.82 5.59
N ALA A 490 37.52 -1.66 6.91
CA ALA A 490 36.28 -1.46 7.65
C ALA A 490 35.54 -0.26 7.03
N TYR A 491 34.35 -0.51 6.47
CA TYR A 491 33.52 0.56 5.91
C TYR A 491 33.16 1.54 7.03
N THR A 492 33.47 2.82 6.82
CA THR A 492 33.14 3.88 7.76
C THR A 492 31.70 4.32 7.54
N PHE A 493 30.93 4.49 8.61
CA PHE A 493 29.56 5.00 8.55
C PHE A 493 29.41 6.18 9.51
N ASP A 494 28.61 7.16 9.10
CA ASP A 494 27.97 8.08 10.02
C ASP A 494 26.67 7.45 10.54
N THR A 495 26.58 7.20 11.85
CA THR A 495 25.29 6.91 12.50
C THR A 495 24.48 8.21 12.61
N LYS A 496 23.25 8.17 12.12
CA LYS A 496 22.29 9.28 12.11
C LYS A 496 20.94 8.80 12.66
N TYR A 497 20.12 9.76 13.07
CA TYR A 497 18.80 9.53 13.65
C TYR A 497 17.76 10.40 12.95
N LEU A 498 16.57 9.87 12.75
CA LEU A 498 15.43 10.56 12.14
C LEU A 498 14.21 10.42 13.07
N GLU A 499 13.66 11.55 13.52
CA GLU A 499 12.40 11.55 14.26
C GLU A 499 11.25 11.25 13.30
N VAL A 500 10.51 10.17 13.57
CA VAL A 500 9.40 9.68 12.75
C VAL A 500 8.19 9.38 13.65
N PRO A 501 6.94 9.62 13.19
CA PRO A 501 5.76 9.37 14.02
C PRO A 501 5.73 7.94 14.59
N LEU A 502 5.24 7.76 15.82
CA LEU A 502 5.11 6.42 16.39
C LEU A 502 4.15 5.56 15.55
N ASP A 503 2.97 6.09 15.25
CA ASP A 503 1.92 5.44 14.45
C ASP A 503 1.67 6.22 13.15
N HIS A 504 1.71 5.50 12.02
CA HIS A 504 1.52 6.03 10.68
C HIS A 504 0.09 5.85 10.14
N PHE A 505 -0.76 5.11 10.85
CA PHE A 505 -2.05 4.61 10.37
C PHE A 505 -3.24 5.13 11.17
N THR A 506 -3.01 5.83 12.30
CA THR A 506 -4.04 6.52 13.08
C THR A 506 -3.61 7.94 13.48
N PHE A 507 -4.61 8.77 13.82
CA PHE A 507 -4.45 10.16 14.28
C PHE A 507 -4.88 10.36 15.74
N ILE A 508 -4.71 9.34 16.58
CA ILE A 508 -5.45 9.18 17.84
C ILE A 508 -5.00 10.06 19.02
N GLU A 509 -3.72 10.44 19.14
CA GLU A 509 -3.22 11.29 20.24
C GLU A 509 -1.89 12.01 19.91
N ASP A 510 -1.44 12.91 20.80
CA ASP A 510 -0.33 13.86 20.61
C ASP A 510 1.05 13.20 20.39
N THR A 511 1.60 13.36 19.18
CA THR A 511 3.05 13.46 18.86
C THR A 511 4.05 12.63 19.68
N THR A 512 3.84 11.33 19.87
CA THR A 512 4.93 10.40 20.16
C THR A 512 5.75 10.17 18.88
N TYR A 513 7.06 10.41 18.95
CA TYR A 513 8.01 10.15 17.87
C TYR A 513 8.98 9.01 18.27
N LEU A 514 9.36 8.18 17.31
CA LEU A 514 10.49 7.26 17.38
C LEU A 514 11.71 7.97 16.79
N SER A 515 12.85 7.88 17.48
CA SER A 515 14.15 8.21 16.90
C SER A 515 14.68 6.99 16.12
N LEU A 516 14.49 6.99 14.80
CA LEU A 516 14.88 5.88 13.93
C LEU A 516 16.37 5.99 13.56
N LYS A 517 17.16 4.97 13.87
CA LYS A 517 18.58 4.92 13.55
C LYS A 517 18.80 4.54 12.09
N TYR A 518 19.78 5.17 11.45
CA TYR A 518 20.26 4.77 10.13
C TYR A 518 21.76 5.04 9.98
N LEU A 519 22.44 4.21 9.20
CA LEU A 519 23.85 4.36 8.86
C LEU A 519 23.97 4.96 7.46
N VAL A 520 24.86 5.93 7.28
CA VAL A 520 25.14 6.56 5.99
C VAL A 520 26.62 6.44 5.64
N ASN A 521 26.89 6.12 4.38
CA ASN A 521 28.20 6.29 3.76
C ASN A 521 28.05 7.07 2.45
N ASP A 522 28.66 8.24 2.37
CA ASP A 522 28.64 9.17 1.23
C ASP A 522 29.96 9.19 0.43
N THR A 523 30.88 8.25 0.70
CA THR A 523 32.23 8.17 0.11
C THR A 523 32.22 8.22 -1.42
N PHE A 524 31.17 7.67 -2.03
CA PHE A 524 31.00 7.57 -3.48
C PHE A 524 29.92 8.51 -4.04
N PHE A 525 29.25 9.31 -3.19
CA PHE A 525 28.11 10.10 -3.61
C PHE A 525 28.52 11.30 -4.47
N GLY A 526 27.88 11.46 -5.63
CA GLY A 526 28.24 12.49 -6.61
C GLY A 526 27.08 12.98 -7.47
N PRO A 527 27.35 13.84 -8.48
CA PRO A 527 26.35 14.26 -9.46
C PRO A 527 25.72 13.06 -10.18
N ASN A 528 24.41 13.12 -10.40
CA ASN A 528 23.58 12.01 -10.88
C ASN A 528 23.76 10.72 -10.06
N GLY A 529 23.97 10.87 -8.75
CA GLY A 529 24.17 9.77 -7.80
C GLY A 529 22.88 9.10 -7.37
N THR A 530 22.93 7.78 -7.20
CA THR A 530 21.79 6.95 -6.72
C THR A 530 21.82 6.78 -5.20
N ILE A 531 20.69 6.52 -4.55
CA ILE A 531 20.66 6.01 -3.18
C ILE A 531 20.55 4.48 -3.22
N LEU A 532 21.53 3.77 -2.64
CA LEU A 532 21.41 2.33 -2.39
C LEU A 532 20.90 2.18 -0.97
N PHE A 533 19.64 1.74 -0.84
CA PHE A 533 18.90 1.74 0.41
C PHE A 533 18.69 0.31 0.89
N TYR A 534 19.40 -0.10 1.94
CA TYR A 534 19.18 -1.38 2.58
C TYR A 534 18.03 -1.25 3.59
N THR A 535 16.96 -2.01 3.36
CA THR A 535 15.85 -2.16 4.32
C THR A 535 16.31 -3.09 5.43
N GLY A 536 16.61 -2.59 6.63
CA GLY A 536 16.95 -3.46 7.77
C GLY A 536 15.80 -4.39 8.14
N GLY A 537 16.15 -5.56 8.67
CA GLY A 537 15.21 -6.57 9.14
C GLY A 537 15.29 -6.79 10.65
N GLU A 538 15.15 -8.05 11.02
CA GLU A 538 15.02 -8.61 12.36
C GLU A 538 16.24 -8.50 13.31
N THR A 539 17.20 -7.59 13.06
CA THR A 539 18.31 -7.35 13.99
C THR A 539 18.95 -5.95 13.84
N ALA A 540 19.96 -5.66 14.68
CA ALA A 540 20.67 -4.39 14.68
C ALA A 540 21.36 -4.10 13.33
N ILE A 541 21.25 -2.85 12.87
CA ILE A 541 21.57 -2.51 11.47
C ILE A 541 23.05 -2.69 11.10
N GLU A 542 23.95 -2.62 12.09
CA GLU A 542 25.38 -2.90 11.91
C GLU A 542 25.66 -4.31 11.35
N LEU A 543 24.87 -5.33 11.70
CA LEU A 543 25.13 -6.69 11.23
C LEU A 543 24.93 -6.81 9.72
N TYR A 544 23.84 -6.23 9.20
CA TYR A 544 23.56 -6.15 7.78
C TYR A 544 24.62 -5.31 7.06
N ALA A 545 25.01 -4.17 7.62
CA ALA A 545 26.04 -3.29 7.06
C ALA A 545 27.43 -3.95 6.97
N GLN A 546 27.77 -4.84 7.90
CA GLN A 546 29.03 -5.60 7.90
C GLN A 546 29.02 -6.81 6.95
N ASN A 547 27.84 -7.38 6.64
CA ASN A 547 27.73 -8.61 5.85
C ASN A 547 27.29 -8.40 4.40
N SER A 548 26.61 -7.29 4.08
CA SER A 548 26.05 -6.99 2.74
C SER A 548 27.05 -6.27 1.83
N GLY A 549 28.24 -6.86 1.66
CA GLY A 549 29.39 -6.22 0.99
C GLY A 549 29.15 -5.78 -0.46
N PHE A 550 28.26 -6.45 -1.20
CA PHE A 550 27.97 -6.16 -2.60
C PHE A 550 27.52 -4.72 -2.85
N ILE A 551 26.77 -4.12 -1.90
CA ILE A 551 26.28 -2.73 -2.02
C ILE A 551 27.45 -1.71 -2.11
N PHE A 552 28.60 -2.03 -1.51
CA PHE A 552 29.81 -1.19 -1.58
C PHE A 552 30.62 -1.41 -2.86
N GLU A 553 30.47 -2.56 -3.52
CA GLU A 553 31.14 -2.89 -4.78
C GLU A 553 30.45 -2.22 -5.99
N ILE A 554 29.13 -2.04 -5.91
CA ILE A 554 28.34 -1.33 -6.94
C ILE A 554 28.29 0.19 -6.72
N ALA A 555 28.36 0.69 -5.48
CA ALA A 555 28.23 2.13 -5.17
C ALA A 555 29.15 3.07 -5.99
N PRO A 556 30.43 2.77 -6.25
CA PRO A 556 31.31 3.62 -7.06
C PRO A 556 30.86 3.72 -8.53
N GLN A 557 30.11 2.74 -9.03
CA GLN A 557 29.63 2.69 -10.42
C GLN A 557 28.35 3.52 -10.63
N LEU A 558 27.68 3.89 -9.53
CA LEU A 558 26.38 4.58 -9.51
C LEU A 558 26.44 5.95 -8.83
N ASN A 559 27.66 6.47 -8.59
CA ASN A 559 27.95 7.68 -7.79
C ASN A 559 27.15 7.71 -6.48
N ALA A 560 27.07 6.57 -5.78
CA ALA A 560 25.95 6.34 -4.86
C ALA A 560 26.17 6.79 -3.41
N LEU A 561 25.07 7.22 -2.80
CA LEU A 561 24.89 7.32 -1.35
C LEU A 561 24.42 5.96 -0.82
N ILE A 562 25.15 5.37 0.13
CA ILE A 562 24.74 4.12 0.77
C ILE A 562 24.01 4.46 2.06
N VAL A 563 22.80 3.91 2.23
CA VAL A 563 21.97 4.08 3.42
C VAL A 563 21.52 2.70 3.91
N PHE A 564 21.78 2.39 5.17
CA PHE A 564 21.19 1.25 5.86
C PHE A 564 20.23 1.79 6.93
N ALA A 565 18.93 1.53 6.78
CA ALA A 565 17.92 1.97 7.75
C ALA A 565 17.61 0.83 8.73
N GLU A 566 17.70 1.10 10.04
CA GLU A 566 17.38 0.11 11.07
C GLU A 566 15.87 -0.13 11.12
N HIS A 567 15.45 -1.38 11.31
CA HIS A 567 14.05 -1.70 11.52
C HIS A 567 13.64 -1.28 12.94
N ARG A 568 12.46 -0.70 13.11
CA ARG A 568 11.94 -0.37 14.43
C ARG A 568 11.71 -1.63 15.27
N TYR A 569 11.88 -1.51 16.59
CA TYR A 569 11.99 -2.62 17.56
C TYR A 569 13.27 -3.45 17.49
N TYR A 570 14.22 -3.09 16.63
CA TYR A 570 15.54 -3.73 16.55
C TYR A 570 16.65 -2.72 16.79
N GLY A 571 17.80 -3.21 17.27
CA GLY A 571 18.97 -2.38 17.59
C GLY A 571 18.68 -1.28 18.61
N GLU A 572 18.87 -0.02 18.20
CA GLU A 572 18.63 1.17 19.03
C GLU A 572 17.29 1.85 18.69
N SER A 573 16.62 1.43 17.62
CA SER A 573 15.35 1.99 17.10
C SER A 573 14.12 1.50 17.89
N LEU A 574 14.19 1.64 19.21
CA LEU A 574 13.22 1.16 20.20
C LEU A 574 12.24 2.28 20.61
N PRO A 575 10.96 2.27 20.19
CA PRO A 575 10.08 3.43 20.36
C PRO A 575 9.75 3.79 21.82
N PHE A 576 9.93 2.85 22.74
CA PHE A 576 9.77 3.03 24.18
C PHE A 576 11.06 2.64 24.94
N GLY A 577 12.21 2.66 24.27
CA GLY A 577 13.47 2.17 24.82
C GLY A 577 13.34 0.73 25.31
N ASN A 578 13.86 0.45 26.51
CA ASN A 578 13.79 -0.88 27.15
C ASN A 578 12.36 -1.36 27.43
N GLU A 579 11.36 -0.48 27.42
CA GLU A 579 9.95 -0.84 27.62
C GLU A 579 9.23 -1.19 26.31
N SER A 580 9.93 -1.18 25.16
CA SER A 580 9.31 -1.53 23.86
C SER A 580 8.75 -2.96 23.79
N PHE A 581 9.20 -3.84 24.70
CA PHE A 581 8.75 -5.24 24.83
C PHE A 581 7.95 -5.51 26.11
N SER A 582 7.78 -4.51 26.99
CA SER A 582 7.12 -4.71 28.30
C SER A 582 5.60 -4.70 28.25
N SER A 583 5.00 -4.28 27.13
CA SER A 583 3.56 -4.39 26.91
C SER A 583 3.18 -4.49 25.41
N PRO A 584 2.03 -5.09 25.07
CA PRO A 584 1.53 -5.15 23.69
C PRO A 584 1.04 -3.79 23.16
N GLU A 585 1.01 -2.76 24.01
CA GLU A 585 0.57 -1.42 23.61
C GLU A 585 1.59 -0.72 22.71
N ASN A 586 2.81 -1.26 22.64
CA ASN A 586 3.99 -0.56 22.17
C ASN A 586 4.40 -0.88 20.73
N LEU A 587 3.62 -1.65 19.94
CA LEU A 587 4.06 -2.26 18.67
C LEU A 587 3.25 -1.78 17.44
N GLY A 588 3.89 -1.10 16.47
CA GLY A 588 3.28 -0.61 15.22
C GLY A 588 4.30 -0.27 14.11
N TYR A 589 3.89 -0.08 12.85
CA TYR A 589 4.79 0.01 11.67
C TYR A 589 4.98 1.44 11.08
N LEU A 590 5.95 1.66 10.18
CA LEU A 590 6.43 2.99 9.76
C LEU A 590 6.89 3.11 8.30
N MET A 591 6.68 4.28 7.66
CA MET A 591 7.52 4.81 6.57
C MET A 591 7.40 6.34 6.36
N THR A 592 8.55 7.00 6.11
CA THR A 592 8.80 8.44 5.77
C THR A 592 10.33 8.65 5.58
N VAL A 593 10.94 9.54 4.77
CA VAL A 593 10.58 10.59 3.77
C VAL A 593 11.63 10.54 2.62
N ARG A 594 11.32 10.96 1.37
CA ARG A 594 12.31 11.03 0.26
C ARG A 594 12.44 12.39 -0.46
N LYS A 595 13.60 12.64 -1.11
CA LYS A 595 13.87 13.74 -2.07
C LYS A 595 14.14 13.17 -3.47
N LYS A 596 13.96 14.00 -4.52
CA LYS A 596 14.19 13.68 -5.96
C LYS A 596 15.63 13.26 -6.31
N ILE A 597 15.95 12.02 -6.01
CA ILE A 597 17.14 11.25 -6.40
C ILE A 597 16.57 9.88 -6.87
N PRO A 598 17.22 9.01 -7.64
CA PRO A 598 16.79 7.61 -7.77
C PRO A 598 17.23 6.76 -6.56
N ALA A 599 16.43 5.77 -6.15
CA ALA A 599 16.81 4.82 -5.09
C ALA A 599 16.53 3.38 -5.48
N VAL A 600 17.43 2.48 -5.09
CA VAL A 600 17.26 1.05 -5.26
C VAL A 600 17.24 0.39 -3.89
N ALA A 601 16.20 -0.39 -3.61
CA ALA A 601 16.07 -1.12 -2.36
C ALA A 601 16.89 -2.41 -2.38
N PHE A 602 17.50 -2.78 -1.26
CA PHE A 602 18.28 -4.00 -1.08
C PHE A 602 17.87 -4.71 0.21
N GLY A 603 17.84 -6.04 0.18
CA GLY A 603 17.74 -6.84 1.40
C GLY A 603 17.93 -8.33 1.16
N GLY A 604 18.34 -9.04 2.20
CA GLY A 604 18.36 -10.51 2.28
C GLY A 604 17.25 -11.03 3.20
N SER A 605 16.69 -12.22 2.97
CA SER A 605 15.67 -12.80 3.87
C SER A 605 14.41 -11.92 4.02
N TYR A 606 13.89 -11.72 5.23
CA TYR A 606 12.85 -10.72 5.54
C TYR A 606 13.22 -9.30 5.09
N SER A 607 14.49 -8.89 5.19
CA SER A 607 14.94 -7.62 4.60
C SER A 607 14.71 -7.59 3.08
N GLY A 608 14.84 -8.73 2.40
CA GLY A 608 14.54 -8.89 0.97
C GLY A 608 13.03 -8.85 0.66
N MET A 609 12.20 -9.41 1.56
CA MET A 609 10.74 -9.29 1.48
C MET A 609 10.32 -7.81 1.59
N LEU A 610 10.89 -7.08 2.56
CA LEU A 610 10.71 -5.64 2.70
C LEU A 610 11.16 -4.86 1.46
N ALA A 611 12.32 -5.18 0.86
CA ALA A 611 12.79 -4.53 -0.36
C ALA A 611 11.81 -4.73 -1.54
N ALA A 612 11.30 -5.95 -1.74
CA ALA A 612 10.29 -6.25 -2.76
C ALA A 612 8.99 -5.49 -2.50
N TRP A 613 8.43 -5.58 -1.28
CA TRP A 613 7.17 -4.93 -0.92
C TRP A 613 7.26 -3.40 -0.93
N LEU A 614 8.42 -2.83 -0.58
CA LEU A 614 8.70 -1.41 -0.72
C LEU A 614 8.56 -0.97 -2.18
N LYS A 615 9.14 -1.71 -3.13
CA LYS A 615 8.97 -1.42 -4.56
C LYS A 615 7.53 -1.64 -5.03
N MET A 616 6.85 -2.69 -4.57
CA MET A 616 5.49 -3.01 -4.99
C MET A 616 4.45 -2.00 -4.50
N LYS A 617 4.55 -1.52 -3.25
CA LYS A 617 3.57 -0.60 -2.63
C LYS A 617 3.93 0.88 -2.70
N TYR A 618 5.21 1.22 -2.85
CA TYR A 618 5.71 2.60 -2.90
C TYR A 618 6.67 2.75 -4.09
N PRO A 619 6.23 2.44 -5.33
CA PRO A 619 7.12 2.38 -6.48
C PRO A 619 7.72 3.74 -6.88
N ASN A 620 7.18 4.84 -6.38
CA ASN A 620 7.71 6.19 -6.60
C ASN A 620 8.80 6.54 -5.55
N SER A 621 8.86 5.82 -4.43
CA SER A 621 9.94 5.95 -3.46
C SER A 621 11.22 5.26 -3.92
N VAL A 622 11.12 4.07 -4.53
CA VAL A 622 12.28 3.32 -5.05
C VAL A 622 12.06 2.91 -6.50
N ILE A 623 13.06 3.14 -7.37
CA ILE A 623 12.97 2.86 -8.81
C ILE A 623 13.06 1.36 -9.12
N GLY A 624 13.66 0.56 -8.22
CA GLY A 624 13.70 -0.90 -8.29
C GLY A 624 14.17 -1.53 -6.97
N ALA A 625 14.19 -2.86 -6.90
CA ALA A 625 14.61 -3.60 -5.71
C ALA A 625 15.42 -4.87 -6.06
N LEU A 626 16.42 -5.18 -5.23
CA LEU A 626 17.08 -6.47 -5.16
C LEU A 626 16.61 -7.20 -3.90
N ALA A 627 15.75 -8.20 -4.10
CA ALA A 627 15.13 -9.02 -3.07
C ALA A 627 15.84 -10.38 -3.04
N SER A 628 16.93 -10.46 -2.27
CA SER A 628 17.77 -11.65 -2.21
C SER A 628 17.24 -12.65 -1.18
N SER A 629 17.06 -13.89 -1.63
CA SER A 629 16.57 -15.02 -0.82
C SER A 629 15.34 -14.65 0.01
N ALA A 630 14.40 -13.94 -0.63
CA ALA A 630 13.22 -13.36 0.00
C ALA A 630 12.03 -14.35 -0.06
N PRO A 631 11.62 -14.97 1.06
CA PRO A 631 10.60 -16.02 1.06
C PRO A 631 9.17 -15.43 1.06
N ILE A 632 8.84 -14.63 0.05
CA ILE A 632 7.55 -13.92 -0.06
C ILE A 632 6.34 -14.86 -0.24
N TRP A 633 6.55 -16.17 -0.39
CA TRP A 633 5.52 -17.20 -0.51
C TRP A 633 5.53 -18.20 0.67
N SER A 634 6.07 -17.84 1.84
CA SER A 634 5.95 -18.67 3.06
C SER A 634 4.52 -18.77 3.61
N PHE A 635 3.56 -18.01 3.07
CA PHE A 635 2.20 -17.90 3.60
C PHE A 635 1.26 -19.01 3.12
N LYS A 636 0.08 -19.10 3.76
CA LYS A 636 -0.94 -20.13 3.51
C LYS A 636 -1.21 -20.37 2.03
N ASN A 637 -1.15 -21.65 1.64
CA ASN A 637 -1.36 -22.16 0.29
C ASN A 637 -0.42 -21.60 -0.80
N GLN A 638 0.61 -20.82 -0.44
CA GLN A 638 1.58 -20.30 -1.41
C GLN A 638 2.75 -21.29 -1.61
N ALA A 639 3.19 -22.04 -0.61
CA ALA A 639 4.15 -23.13 -0.75
C ALA A 639 3.68 -24.41 -0.04
N PRO A 640 4.19 -25.62 -0.40
CA PRO A 640 4.03 -26.81 0.43
C PRO A 640 4.69 -26.58 1.80
N CYS A 641 3.96 -26.84 2.88
CA CYS A 641 4.41 -26.52 4.25
C CYS A 641 5.73 -27.19 4.67
N ASN A 642 6.14 -28.28 4.02
CA ASN A 642 7.39 -28.99 4.31
C ASN A 642 8.57 -28.64 3.41
N THR A 643 8.50 -27.57 2.62
CA THR A 643 9.55 -27.27 1.63
C THR A 643 10.88 -26.91 2.30
N VAL A 644 10.85 -26.15 3.40
CA VAL A 644 12.04 -25.80 4.21
C VAL A 644 12.75 -27.07 4.72
N TYR A 645 12.05 -27.91 5.48
CA TYR A 645 12.58 -29.16 6.04
C TYR A 645 13.07 -30.13 4.95
N LYS A 646 12.38 -30.18 3.81
CA LYS A 646 12.79 -30.98 2.66
C LYS A 646 14.12 -30.51 2.06
N ILE A 647 14.30 -29.20 1.83
CA ILE A 647 15.55 -28.65 1.29
C ILE A 647 16.71 -28.93 2.26
N VAL A 648 16.55 -28.67 3.57
CA VAL A 648 17.59 -28.99 4.57
C VAL A 648 17.94 -30.48 4.54
N THR A 649 16.94 -31.35 4.38
CA THR A 649 17.19 -32.80 4.27
C THR A 649 17.98 -33.16 3.01
N GLU A 650 17.64 -32.57 1.87
CA GLU A 650 18.35 -32.76 0.60
C GLU A 650 19.79 -32.23 0.68
N ASP A 651 20.06 -31.14 1.39
CA ASP A 651 21.42 -30.61 1.62
C ASP A 651 22.28 -31.55 2.48
N PHE A 652 21.74 -32.03 3.61
CA PHE A 652 22.45 -32.97 4.49
C PHE A 652 22.70 -34.33 3.82
N GLU A 653 21.84 -34.76 2.90
CA GLU A 653 22.04 -35.96 2.08
C GLU A 653 23.09 -35.75 0.98
N THR A 654 22.95 -34.68 0.19
CA THR A 654 23.71 -34.48 -1.06
C THR A 654 25.08 -33.83 -0.86
N LEU A 655 25.21 -32.96 0.14
CA LEU A 655 26.47 -32.30 0.49
C LEU A 655 27.19 -33.02 1.63
N GLY A 656 26.43 -33.62 2.54
CA GLY A 656 26.90 -34.49 3.60
C GLY A 656 27.01 -35.94 3.14
N SER A 657 26.06 -36.77 3.55
CA SER A 657 25.91 -38.15 3.07
C SER A 657 24.55 -38.76 3.44
N GLN A 658 24.15 -39.83 2.73
CA GLN A 658 22.99 -40.66 3.10
C GLN A 658 23.08 -41.19 4.55
N LYS A 659 24.30 -41.47 5.02
CA LYS A 659 24.53 -41.94 6.38
C LYS A 659 24.31 -40.80 7.38
N CYS A 660 24.74 -39.58 7.07
CA CYS A 660 24.45 -38.40 7.88
C CYS A 660 22.93 -38.19 8.04
N ARG A 661 22.19 -38.08 6.92
CA ARG A 661 20.72 -37.99 6.90
C ARG A 661 20.07 -39.06 7.78
N SER A 662 20.33 -40.33 7.50
CA SER A 662 19.70 -41.45 8.22
C SER A 662 20.20 -41.63 9.67
N THR A 663 21.26 -40.94 10.09
CA THR A 663 21.70 -40.90 11.49
C THR A 663 20.97 -39.80 12.26
N ILE A 664 20.71 -38.64 11.64
CA ILE A 664 19.88 -37.56 12.18
C ILE A 664 18.45 -38.06 12.37
N GLU A 665 17.85 -38.65 11.33
CA GLU A 665 16.49 -39.23 11.33
C GLU A 665 16.28 -40.26 12.47
N LYS A 666 17.28 -41.11 12.74
CA LYS A 666 17.24 -42.07 13.87
C LYS A 666 17.42 -41.42 15.24
N SER A 667 18.12 -40.29 15.30
CA SER A 667 18.50 -39.65 16.58
C SER A 667 17.28 -39.24 17.39
N TRP A 668 16.22 -38.75 16.74
CA TRP A 668 14.95 -38.31 17.31
C TRP A 668 14.31 -39.33 18.27
N GLY A 669 14.16 -40.58 17.84
CA GLY A 669 13.60 -41.64 18.68
C GLY A 669 14.51 -41.99 19.87
N ILE A 670 15.82 -41.93 19.68
CA ILE A 670 16.83 -42.22 20.71
C ILE A 670 16.83 -41.11 21.77
N ILE A 671 16.84 -39.85 21.34
CA ILE A 671 16.81 -38.66 22.22
C ILE A 671 15.58 -38.75 23.13
N ARG A 672 14.37 -38.88 22.57
CA ARG A 672 13.12 -38.99 23.34
C ARG A 672 13.12 -40.15 24.35
N ASN A 673 13.71 -41.29 23.99
CA ASN A 673 13.84 -42.42 24.90
C ASN A 673 14.78 -42.10 26.08
N TYR A 674 15.93 -41.47 25.83
CA TYR A 674 16.88 -41.04 26.87
C TYR A 674 16.32 -39.91 27.74
N THR A 675 15.81 -38.83 27.14
CA THR A 675 15.27 -37.65 27.85
C THR A 675 13.97 -37.91 28.62
N SER A 676 13.34 -39.09 28.44
CA SER A 676 12.18 -39.52 29.23
C SER A 676 12.46 -39.66 30.74
N THR A 677 13.73 -39.60 31.16
CA THR A 677 14.15 -39.67 32.57
C THR A 677 15.15 -38.56 32.91
N ASP A 678 15.12 -38.06 34.16
CA ASP A 678 16.06 -37.04 34.65
C ASP A 678 17.53 -37.49 34.56
N ALA A 679 17.78 -38.80 34.67
CA ALA A 679 19.09 -39.38 34.48
C ALA A 679 19.56 -39.24 33.02
N GLY A 680 18.73 -39.60 32.04
CA GLY A 680 19.10 -39.46 30.63
C GLY A 680 19.14 -38.01 30.13
N LYS A 681 18.32 -37.11 30.68
CA LYS A 681 18.49 -35.64 30.51
C LYS A 681 19.87 -35.18 30.99
N SER A 682 20.28 -35.65 32.17
CA SER A 682 21.61 -35.35 32.73
C SER A 682 22.75 -35.97 31.89
N ASP A 683 22.58 -37.18 31.36
CA ASP A 683 23.57 -37.81 30.49
C ASP A 683 23.73 -37.02 29.18
N ILE A 684 22.64 -36.60 28.53
CA ILE A 684 22.68 -35.75 27.33
C ILE A 684 23.33 -34.39 27.64
N ALA A 685 23.00 -33.76 28.78
CA ALA A 685 23.65 -32.52 29.20
C ALA A 685 25.17 -32.66 29.33
N ASN A 686 25.65 -33.77 29.91
CA ASN A 686 27.08 -34.05 29.99
C ASN A 686 27.70 -34.37 28.62
N LEU A 687 27.01 -35.12 27.76
CA LEU A 687 27.51 -35.51 26.43
C LEU A 687 27.62 -34.33 25.46
N TRP A 688 26.65 -33.41 25.50
CA TRP A 688 26.55 -32.27 24.58
C TRP A 688 26.98 -30.95 25.22
N ASN A 689 27.57 -31.02 26.41
CA ASN A 689 28.08 -29.89 27.19
C ASN A 689 27.02 -28.80 27.44
N PHE A 690 25.78 -29.18 27.75
CA PHE A 690 24.75 -28.22 28.16
C PHE A 690 25.07 -27.61 29.54
N CYS A 691 24.68 -26.35 29.74
CA CYS A 691 24.84 -25.65 31.01
C CYS A 691 23.95 -26.27 32.10
N ASP A 692 22.72 -26.65 31.73
CA ASP A 692 21.71 -27.26 32.58
C ASP A 692 20.99 -28.40 31.79
N PRO A 693 20.43 -29.43 32.46
CA PRO A 693 19.59 -30.43 31.80
C PRO A 693 18.30 -29.80 31.27
N ALA A 694 17.98 -30.10 30.01
CA ALA A 694 16.85 -29.53 29.29
C ALA A 694 15.71 -30.52 29.07
N GLU A 695 14.52 -30.00 28.79
CA GLU A 695 13.37 -30.79 28.38
C GLU A 695 13.51 -31.34 26.96
N THR A 696 12.71 -32.37 26.68
CA THR A 696 12.77 -33.09 25.39
C THR A 696 12.46 -32.16 24.21
N SER A 697 11.43 -31.32 24.35
CA SER A 697 11.01 -30.34 23.35
C SER A 697 12.10 -29.29 23.08
N GLU A 698 12.68 -28.71 24.13
CA GLU A 698 13.77 -27.74 24.03
C GLU A 698 14.97 -28.31 23.26
N ILE A 699 15.28 -29.59 23.46
CA ILE A 699 16.36 -30.28 22.75
C ILE A 699 15.98 -30.52 21.28
N THR A 700 14.75 -30.94 20.97
CA THR A 700 14.32 -31.20 19.59
C THR A 700 14.16 -29.93 18.76
N GLU A 701 13.67 -28.85 19.36
CA GLU A 701 13.59 -27.51 18.75
C GLU A 701 15.00 -26.97 18.46
N TRP A 702 15.90 -27.02 19.44
CA TRP A 702 17.30 -26.60 19.31
C TRP A 702 18.04 -27.33 18.18
N LEU A 703 17.90 -28.66 18.10
CA LEU A 703 18.51 -29.44 17.00
C LEU A 703 17.93 -29.06 15.64
N SER A 704 16.62 -28.89 15.54
CA SER A 704 15.95 -28.54 14.28
C SER A 704 16.43 -27.18 13.75
N GLY A 705 16.51 -26.17 14.63
CA GLY A 705 17.09 -24.87 14.29
C GLY A 705 18.56 -24.93 13.90
N ILE A 706 19.38 -25.77 14.55
CA ILE A 706 20.79 -25.98 14.14
C ILE A 706 20.87 -26.53 12.72
N TYR A 707 20.04 -27.50 12.34
CA TYR A 707 20.08 -28.07 10.99
C TYR A 707 19.69 -27.03 9.93
N ILE A 708 18.68 -26.19 10.20
CA ILE A 708 18.27 -25.09 9.33
C ILE A 708 19.40 -24.07 9.16
N VAL A 709 19.96 -23.53 10.25
CA VAL A 709 21.04 -22.53 10.18
C VAL A 709 22.31 -23.11 9.52
N LEU A 710 22.61 -24.39 9.71
CA LEU A 710 23.73 -25.05 9.02
C LEU A 710 23.55 -25.10 7.49
N ALA A 711 22.31 -25.18 6.99
CA ALA A 711 21.99 -25.10 5.56
C ALA A 711 22.02 -23.65 5.05
N GLU A 712 21.28 -22.75 5.69
CA GLU A 712 21.26 -21.32 5.35
C GLU A 712 22.68 -20.71 5.31
N MET A 713 23.53 -21.08 6.26
CA MET A 713 24.90 -20.56 6.40
C MET A 713 25.95 -21.44 5.72
N ASN A 714 25.56 -22.30 4.76
CA ASN A 714 26.46 -23.28 4.14
C ASN A 714 27.44 -22.67 3.09
N TYR A 715 28.09 -21.56 3.44
CA TYR A 715 29.00 -20.83 2.56
C TYR A 715 30.33 -21.57 2.33
N PRO A 716 30.99 -21.42 1.17
CA PRO A 716 32.26 -22.07 0.85
C PRO A 716 33.49 -21.43 1.54
N TYR A 717 33.29 -20.42 2.38
CA TYR A 717 34.30 -19.74 3.20
C TYR A 717 33.77 -19.54 4.64
N PRO A 718 34.65 -19.34 5.64
CA PRO A 718 34.21 -19.07 7.01
C PRO A 718 33.42 -17.77 7.10
N THR A 719 32.39 -17.75 7.93
CA THR A 719 31.50 -16.59 8.14
C THR A 719 31.24 -16.36 9.63
N ASN A 720 30.78 -15.14 9.94
CA ASN A 720 30.29 -14.77 11.26
C ASN A 720 29.07 -13.86 11.08
N PHE A 721 27.91 -14.48 10.87
CA PHE A 721 26.63 -13.80 10.68
C PHE A 721 25.70 -14.13 11.85
N ILE A 722 25.00 -15.28 11.81
CA ILE A 722 24.25 -15.81 12.96
C ILE A 722 25.21 -16.29 14.06
N THR A 723 26.23 -17.06 13.69
CA THR A 723 27.27 -17.57 14.59
C THR A 723 28.59 -17.77 13.80
N PRO A 724 29.78 -17.82 14.44
CA PRO A 724 31.02 -18.13 13.74
C PRO A 724 31.01 -19.55 13.19
N LEU A 725 30.98 -19.70 11.86
CA LEU A 725 30.95 -20.99 11.18
C LEU A 725 32.17 -21.20 10.26
N PRO A 726 32.62 -22.46 10.09
CA PRO A 726 33.60 -22.81 9.08
C PRO A 726 33.04 -22.74 7.66
N ALA A 727 33.95 -22.68 6.67
CA ALA A 727 33.63 -23.06 5.29
C ALA A 727 32.99 -24.45 5.19
N ASN A 728 31.90 -24.56 4.41
CA ASN A 728 31.10 -25.76 4.16
C ASN A 728 30.70 -26.49 5.46
N PRO A 729 29.93 -25.84 6.35
CA PRO A 729 29.61 -26.36 7.68
C PRO A 729 28.85 -27.70 7.65
N ILE A 730 27.92 -27.93 6.71
CA ILE A 730 27.24 -29.24 6.55
C ILE A 730 28.25 -30.37 6.29
N GLN A 731 29.20 -30.15 5.38
CA GLN A 731 30.24 -31.16 5.09
C GLN A 731 31.05 -31.53 6.33
N LYS A 732 31.38 -30.54 7.19
CA LYS A 732 32.12 -30.77 8.43
C LYS A 732 31.28 -31.44 9.51
N PHE A 733 30.02 -31.05 9.64
CA PHE A 733 29.06 -31.67 10.55
C PHE A 733 28.86 -33.16 10.20
N CYS A 734 28.53 -33.45 8.94
CA CYS A 734 28.33 -34.81 8.46
C CYS A 734 29.61 -35.65 8.49
N ALA A 735 30.77 -35.07 8.17
CA ALA A 735 32.05 -35.79 8.30
C ALA A 735 32.37 -36.20 9.75
N ALA A 736 31.93 -35.43 10.75
CA ALA A 736 32.04 -35.81 12.16
C ALA A 736 31.05 -36.94 12.51
N LEU A 737 29.79 -36.83 12.07
CA LEU A 737 28.74 -37.82 12.33
C LEU A 737 29.03 -39.17 11.65
N ASP A 738 29.56 -39.16 10.43
CA ASP A 738 29.92 -40.35 9.66
C ASP A 738 31.07 -41.17 10.27
N THR A 739 31.77 -40.65 11.28
CA THR A 739 32.76 -41.42 12.06
C THR A 739 32.15 -42.52 12.92
N LEU A 740 30.81 -42.52 13.14
CA LEU A 740 30.07 -43.53 13.88
C LEU A 740 30.30 -44.94 13.29
N LYS A 741 30.70 -45.92 14.12
CA LYS A 741 31.00 -47.31 13.71
C LYS A 741 30.12 -48.36 14.37
N SER A 742 29.27 -47.93 15.29
CA SER A 742 28.41 -48.76 16.13
C SER A 742 26.97 -48.36 15.89
N ASP A 743 26.05 -49.33 15.95
CA ASP A 743 24.61 -49.08 15.94
C ASP A 743 24.05 -48.91 17.38
N GLU A 744 24.92 -48.74 18.39
CA GLU A 744 24.50 -48.45 19.77
C GLU A 744 24.07 -46.98 19.95
N ASP A 745 22.86 -46.77 20.48
CA ASP A 745 22.24 -45.48 20.80
C ASP A 745 23.20 -44.46 21.45
N LEU A 746 23.94 -44.90 22.47
CA LEU A 746 24.88 -44.05 23.20
C LEU A 746 26.07 -43.59 22.36
N ASP A 747 26.51 -44.38 21.39
CA ASP A 747 27.58 -43.99 20.46
C ASP A 747 27.07 -43.03 19.39
N LEU A 748 25.80 -43.17 18.96
CA LEU A 748 25.14 -42.18 18.11
C LEU A 748 25.02 -40.82 18.82
N LEU A 749 24.58 -40.79 20.08
CA LEU A 749 24.50 -39.56 20.87
C LEU A 749 25.87 -38.88 21.07
N LYS A 750 26.96 -39.63 21.25
CA LYS A 750 28.34 -39.07 21.29
C LYS A 750 28.77 -38.50 19.93
N ALA A 751 28.46 -39.19 18.83
CA ALA A 751 28.81 -38.74 17.49
C ALA A 751 28.06 -37.46 17.13
N LEU A 752 26.76 -37.38 17.47
CA LEU A 752 25.95 -36.17 17.32
C LEU A 752 26.49 -35.02 18.18
N GLY A 753 26.78 -35.26 19.46
CA GLY A 753 27.42 -34.28 20.35
C GLY A 753 28.75 -33.72 19.83
N SER A 754 29.52 -34.56 19.13
CA SER A 754 30.77 -34.17 18.48
C SER A 754 30.55 -33.34 17.21
N ALA A 755 29.54 -33.70 16.40
CA ALA A 755 29.15 -32.94 15.21
C ALA A 755 28.59 -31.55 15.57
N LEU A 756 27.79 -31.47 16.65
CA LEU A 756 27.22 -30.21 17.16
C LEU A 756 28.29 -29.16 17.52
N GLN A 757 29.51 -29.56 17.89
CA GLN A 757 30.60 -28.60 18.15
C GLN A 757 30.96 -27.74 16.92
N ILE A 758 30.64 -28.18 15.69
CA ILE A 758 30.79 -27.38 14.46
C ILE A 758 29.90 -26.14 14.48
N TYR A 759 28.72 -26.23 15.11
CA TYR A 759 27.82 -25.10 15.32
C TYR A 759 28.12 -24.39 16.65
N THR A 760 28.16 -25.14 17.76
CA THR A 760 28.10 -24.54 19.10
C THR A 760 29.45 -24.03 19.62
N ASN A 761 30.57 -24.48 19.07
CA ASN A 761 31.90 -24.23 19.65
C ASN A 761 33.05 -24.22 18.62
N TYR A 762 32.79 -23.81 17.38
CA TYR A 762 33.79 -23.81 16.30
C TYR A 762 35.07 -23.02 16.66
N THR A 763 34.92 -21.92 17.40
CA THR A 763 36.01 -21.05 17.89
C THR A 763 36.71 -21.59 19.14
N GLY A 764 36.19 -22.62 19.79
CA GLY A 764 36.68 -23.13 21.09
C GLY A 764 36.43 -22.19 22.28
N THR A 765 35.55 -21.18 22.14
CA THR A 765 35.27 -20.18 23.18
C THR A 765 34.03 -20.47 24.02
N THR A 766 33.18 -21.40 23.59
CA THR A 766 31.92 -21.72 24.27
C THR A 766 32.18 -22.57 25.51
N LYS A 767 31.71 -22.11 26.68
CA LYS A 767 31.91 -22.79 27.96
C LYS A 767 30.95 -23.97 28.14
N CYS A 768 29.67 -23.72 27.92
CA CYS A 768 28.59 -24.68 27.87
C CYS A 768 27.54 -24.17 26.88
N ASN A 769 26.79 -25.10 26.32
CA ASN A 769 25.69 -24.85 25.39
C ASN A 769 24.40 -24.61 26.20
N GLN A 770 23.49 -23.78 25.71
CA GLN A 770 22.13 -23.76 26.23
C GLN A 770 21.22 -24.43 25.19
N ALA A 771 20.48 -25.46 25.60
CA ALA A 771 19.32 -25.90 24.83
C ALA A 771 18.28 -24.77 24.91
N GLY A 772 17.58 -24.52 23.81
CA GLY A 772 16.75 -23.33 23.65
C GLY A 772 16.76 -22.84 22.21
N LEU A 773 16.42 -21.57 22.02
CA LEU A 773 16.10 -21.04 20.69
C LEU A 773 17.37 -20.73 19.89
N VAL A 774 17.44 -21.29 18.68
CA VAL A 774 18.56 -21.17 17.73
C VAL A 774 18.24 -20.20 16.58
N LEU A 775 16.96 -20.10 16.29
CA LEU A 775 16.31 -19.08 15.47
C LEU A 775 15.32 -18.36 16.40
N ASP A 776 15.04 -17.08 16.15
CA ASP A 776 13.97 -16.37 16.84
C ASP A 776 12.64 -17.03 16.46
N GLN A 777 12.03 -17.76 17.38
CA GLN A 777 10.72 -18.39 17.21
C GLN A 777 9.71 -17.77 18.19
N ILE A 778 8.42 -17.94 17.93
CA ILE A 778 7.26 -17.53 18.76
C ILE A 778 7.43 -17.74 20.28
N ASN A 779 8.16 -18.77 20.71
CA ASN A 779 8.44 -19.04 22.12
C ASN A 779 9.34 -17.96 22.80
N SER A 780 10.02 -17.12 22.03
CA SER A 780 10.85 -16.01 22.51
C SER A 780 10.05 -14.75 22.86
N GLU A 781 10.65 -13.83 23.62
CA GLU A 781 10.08 -12.51 23.95
C GLU A 781 10.61 -11.42 22.97
N THR A 782 10.69 -11.76 21.68
CA THR A 782 11.33 -10.92 20.64
C THR A 782 10.32 -10.15 19.79
N ALA A 783 10.79 -9.11 19.10
CA ALA A 783 10.01 -8.43 18.06
C ALA A 783 9.60 -9.40 16.93
N TRP A 784 10.48 -10.33 16.54
CA TRP A 784 10.19 -11.27 15.46
C TRP A 784 9.06 -12.23 15.81
N ALA A 785 9.10 -12.83 17.00
CA ALA A 785 8.01 -13.64 17.54
C ALA A 785 6.66 -12.89 17.58
N PHE A 786 6.67 -11.60 17.89
CA PHE A 786 5.46 -10.77 17.81
C PHE A 786 5.00 -10.55 16.36
N GLN A 787 5.91 -10.33 15.41
CA GLN A 787 5.57 -10.21 13.99
C GLN A 787 4.96 -11.51 13.45
N GLU A 788 5.50 -12.67 13.80
CA GLU A 788 4.92 -13.98 13.45
C GLU A 788 3.49 -14.12 14.02
N CYS A 789 3.33 -13.79 15.31
CA CYS A 789 2.04 -13.83 16.02
C CYS A 789 0.96 -12.85 15.54
N THR A 790 1.24 -11.99 14.56
CA THR A 790 0.34 -10.92 14.13
C THR A 790 0.19 -10.80 12.61
N GLU A 791 1.31 -10.78 11.87
CA GLU A 791 1.37 -10.41 10.46
C GLU A 791 2.06 -11.45 9.58
N LEU A 792 3.15 -12.07 10.06
CA LEU A 792 4.03 -12.95 9.32
C LEU A 792 3.81 -14.43 9.70
N ILE A 793 2.59 -14.92 9.48
CA ILE A 793 2.18 -16.27 9.89
C ILE A 793 2.73 -17.29 8.89
N PHE A 794 3.63 -18.18 9.35
CA PHE A 794 4.29 -19.20 8.53
C PHE A 794 3.77 -20.61 8.87
N PRO A 795 2.84 -21.18 8.08
CA PRO A 795 2.27 -22.51 8.32
C PRO A 795 3.21 -23.64 7.85
N GLU A 796 4.30 -23.87 8.57
CA GLU A 796 5.30 -24.92 8.28
C GLU A 796 4.92 -26.30 8.84
N CYS A 797 5.40 -27.39 8.22
CA CYS A 797 5.14 -28.77 8.63
C CYS A 797 6.32 -29.71 8.29
N SER A 798 6.49 -30.83 8.99
CA SER A 798 7.42 -31.91 8.63
C SER A 798 6.68 -33.22 8.33
N ARG A 799 7.19 -34.00 7.37
CA ARG A 799 6.57 -35.23 6.86
C ARG A 799 7.63 -36.33 6.71
N ASP A 800 7.18 -37.59 6.56
CA ASP A 800 8.03 -38.78 6.36
C ASP A 800 9.04 -38.72 5.18
N GLU A 801 8.97 -37.68 4.34
CA GLU A 801 9.91 -37.43 3.24
C GLU A 801 11.19 -36.70 3.67
N ASP A 802 11.14 -35.95 4.78
CA ASP A 802 12.26 -35.19 5.34
C ASP A 802 12.88 -35.90 6.56
N MET A 803 13.98 -35.37 7.11
CA MET A 803 14.74 -36.03 8.19
C MET A 803 14.34 -35.59 9.60
N PHE A 804 13.26 -34.81 9.77
CA PHE A 804 12.85 -34.20 11.03
C PHE A 804 11.77 -35.02 11.75
N GLU A 805 11.26 -34.52 12.87
CA GLU A 805 10.08 -35.12 13.53
C GLU A 805 8.80 -34.58 12.88
N ASN A 806 7.98 -35.49 12.32
CA ASN A 806 6.67 -35.17 11.73
C ASN A 806 5.82 -34.30 12.66
N HIS A 807 5.38 -33.16 12.13
CA HIS A 807 4.42 -32.26 12.76
C HIS A 807 3.61 -31.55 11.66
N GLU A 808 2.39 -31.16 11.98
CA GLU A 808 1.53 -30.34 11.11
C GLU A 808 1.29 -29.00 11.81
N PHE A 809 1.12 -27.93 11.04
CA PHE A 809 0.77 -26.62 11.58
C PHE A 809 -0.65 -26.63 12.17
N ASP A 810 -0.79 -26.19 13.41
CA ASP A 810 -2.08 -25.99 14.08
C ASP A 810 -2.25 -24.50 14.42
N PHE A 811 -3.13 -23.83 13.67
CA PHE A 811 -3.38 -22.40 13.81
C PHE A 811 -4.04 -22.02 15.15
N GLU A 812 -4.86 -22.89 15.75
CA GLU A 812 -5.48 -22.59 17.04
C GLU A 812 -4.46 -22.74 18.17
N ALA A 813 -3.64 -23.79 18.16
CA ALA A 813 -2.53 -23.94 19.11
C ALA A 813 -1.53 -22.77 18.99
N PHE A 814 -1.17 -22.39 17.76
CA PHE A 814 -0.35 -21.21 17.47
C PHE A 814 -0.99 -19.93 18.02
N SER A 815 -2.29 -19.71 17.78
CA SER A 815 -3.02 -18.55 18.30
C SER A 815 -3.08 -18.53 19.84
N ASP A 816 -3.15 -19.68 20.50
CA ASP A 816 -3.13 -19.78 21.95
C ASP A 816 -1.76 -19.38 22.51
N ILE A 817 -0.67 -19.87 21.93
CA ILE A 817 0.70 -19.47 22.32
C ILE A 817 0.89 -17.95 22.17
N CYS A 818 0.45 -17.37 21.05
CA CYS A 818 0.51 -15.93 20.82
C CYS A 818 -0.29 -15.13 21.87
N PHE A 819 -1.44 -15.64 22.30
CA PHE A 819 -2.25 -15.00 23.33
C PHE A 819 -1.64 -15.11 24.73
N GLU A 820 -1.09 -16.27 25.08
CA GLU A 820 -0.39 -16.46 26.36
C GLU A 820 0.89 -15.62 26.44
N ARG A 821 1.61 -15.44 25.32
CA ARG A 821 2.88 -14.72 25.26
C ARG A 821 2.72 -13.20 25.17
N PHE A 822 1.86 -12.74 24.26
CA PHE A 822 1.76 -11.34 23.85
C PHE A 822 0.37 -10.74 24.06
N GLY A 823 -0.62 -11.49 24.56
CA GLY A 823 -1.99 -11.00 24.75
C GLY A 823 -2.74 -10.67 23.45
N VAL A 824 -2.17 -10.99 22.29
CA VAL A 824 -2.76 -10.78 20.95
C VAL A 824 -3.08 -12.13 20.31
N ARG A 825 -4.02 -12.13 19.36
CA ARG A 825 -4.31 -13.31 18.53
C ARG A 825 -4.21 -12.95 17.05
N PRO A 826 -3.51 -13.75 16.23
CA PRO A 826 -3.54 -13.59 14.77
C PRO A 826 -4.99 -13.68 14.30
N ARG A 827 -5.40 -12.77 13.39
CA ARG A 827 -6.81 -12.65 12.95
C ARG A 827 -7.23 -13.83 12.07
N SER A 828 -6.36 -14.18 11.13
CA SER A 828 -6.46 -15.36 10.28
C SER A 828 -5.10 -15.62 9.63
N GLU A 829 -4.89 -16.82 9.11
CA GLU A 829 -3.72 -17.16 8.28
C GLU A 829 -3.67 -16.40 6.94
N GLU A 830 -4.75 -15.69 6.56
CA GLU A 830 -4.85 -14.97 5.28
C GLU A 830 -4.36 -13.51 5.37
N VAL A 831 -4.17 -12.97 6.58
CA VAL A 831 -3.68 -11.60 6.82
C VAL A 831 -2.47 -11.22 5.94
N PRO A 832 -1.39 -12.01 5.84
CA PRO A 832 -0.27 -11.65 4.97
C PRO A 832 -0.65 -11.60 3.48
N LEU A 833 -1.58 -12.44 3.00
CA LEU A 833 -2.04 -12.42 1.60
C LEU A 833 -2.87 -11.17 1.31
N LEU A 834 -3.74 -10.76 2.23
CA LEU A 834 -4.51 -9.51 2.12
C LEU A 834 -3.60 -8.28 2.13
N LYS A 835 -2.51 -8.32 2.91
CA LYS A 835 -1.58 -7.20 3.02
C LYS A 835 -0.57 -7.13 1.88
N TYR A 836 0.02 -8.24 1.46
CA TYR A 836 1.19 -8.25 0.55
C TYR A 836 0.89 -8.86 -0.82
N GLY A 837 -0.24 -9.55 -0.98
CA GLY A 837 -0.64 -10.23 -2.20
C GLY A 837 -0.41 -11.73 -2.15
N ASP A 838 -0.96 -12.41 -3.16
CA ASP A 838 -0.71 -13.83 -3.44
C ASP A 838 0.44 -14.02 -4.45
N LYS A 839 0.49 -15.18 -5.09
CA LYS A 839 1.49 -15.55 -6.09
C LYS A 839 1.51 -14.70 -7.37
N ASP A 840 0.51 -13.88 -7.66
CA ASP A 840 0.59 -13.02 -8.84
C ASP A 840 1.59 -11.86 -8.63
N LEU A 841 2.64 -11.83 -9.45
CA LEU A 841 3.65 -10.79 -9.48
C LEU A 841 3.59 -9.99 -10.79
N SER A 842 2.49 -10.08 -11.54
CA SER A 842 2.25 -9.38 -12.81
C SER A 842 2.40 -7.85 -12.74
N THR A 843 2.25 -7.27 -11.54
CA THR A 843 2.39 -5.84 -11.28
C THR A 843 3.68 -5.46 -10.54
N ALA A 844 4.49 -6.43 -10.12
CA ALA A 844 5.80 -6.17 -9.54
C ALA A 844 6.75 -5.77 -10.66
N ASN A 845 7.04 -4.46 -10.79
CA ASN A 845 7.93 -3.90 -11.80
C ASN A 845 9.31 -3.56 -11.22
N ASN A 846 10.38 -3.81 -11.98
CA ASN A 846 11.78 -3.57 -11.60
C ASN A 846 12.19 -4.26 -10.27
N VAL A 847 11.89 -5.56 -10.12
CA VAL A 847 12.33 -6.36 -8.95
C VAL A 847 13.20 -7.53 -9.39
N ILE A 848 14.39 -7.66 -8.82
CA ILE A 848 15.24 -8.84 -8.98
C ILE A 848 15.02 -9.75 -7.77
N PHE A 849 14.50 -10.95 -8.00
CA PHE A 849 14.44 -12.02 -7.01
C PHE A 849 15.61 -12.99 -7.25
N THR A 850 16.50 -13.13 -6.27
CA THR A 850 17.61 -14.10 -6.32
C THR A 850 17.40 -15.18 -5.27
N ASN A 851 17.70 -16.44 -5.58
CA ASN A 851 17.48 -17.56 -4.65
C ASN A 851 18.58 -18.63 -4.78
N GLY A 852 19.12 -19.07 -3.65
CA GLY A 852 20.09 -20.17 -3.58
C GLY A 852 19.43 -21.54 -3.49
N LEU A 853 19.88 -22.55 -4.26
CA LEU A 853 19.28 -23.89 -4.19
C LEU A 853 19.73 -24.77 -2.99
N LEU A 854 20.60 -24.28 -2.10
CA LEU A 854 20.92 -24.86 -0.77
C LEU A 854 20.37 -23.97 0.36
N ASP A 855 19.50 -23.03 0.01
CA ASP A 855 18.86 -22.14 0.96
C ASP A 855 17.45 -22.67 1.24
N PRO A 856 17.13 -23.09 2.48
CA PRO A 856 15.79 -23.53 2.84
C PRO A 856 14.71 -22.48 2.54
N CYS A 857 15.02 -21.18 2.69
CA CYS A 857 14.10 -20.09 2.35
C CYS A 857 13.73 -20.04 0.86
N SER A 858 14.57 -20.57 -0.04
CA SER A 858 14.30 -20.58 -1.48
C SER A 858 13.07 -21.39 -1.86
N GLY A 859 12.68 -22.38 -1.03
CA GLY A 859 11.46 -23.16 -1.20
C GLY A 859 10.17 -22.33 -1.11
N ASN A 860 10.24 -21.23 -0.36
CA ASN A 860 9.19 -20.25 -0.17
C ASN A 860 9.46 -18.95 -0.95
N GLY A 861 10.50 -18.93 -1.81
CA GLY A 861 10.90 -17.80 -2.64
C GLY A 861 10.45 -17.92 -4.10
N VAL A 862 10.69 -16.87 -4.88
CA VAL A 862 10.36 -16.84 -6.31
C VAL A 862 11.37 -17.66 -7.13
N LEU A 863 10.90 -18.71 -7.80
CA LEU A 863 11.73 -19.63 -8.60
C LEU A 863 11.28 -19.71 -10.07
N THR A 864 12.22 -19.95 -10.98
CA THR A 864 12.01 -19.93 -12.45
C THR A 864 11.12 -21.05 -13.00
N ASN A 865 10.82 -22.07 -12.20
CA ASN A 865 9.91 -23.18 -12.54
C ASN A 865 8.45 -22.92 -12.12
N THR A 866 8.15 -21.76 -11.52
CA THR A 866 6.78 -21.41 -11.14
C THR A 866 6.01 -20.84 -12.33
N ASN A 867 4.78 -21.30 -12.55
CA ASN A 867 3.87 -20.78 -13.57
C ASN A 867 3.26 -19.45 -13.10
N VAL A 868 4.11 -18.46 -12.87
CA VAL A 868 3.77 -17.15 -12.29
C VAL A 868 3.94 -16.05 -13.33
N SER A 869 2.99 -15.13 -13.36
CA SER A 869 3.11 -13.89 -14.13
C SER A 869 4.10 -12.95 -13.43
N LEU A 870 5.04 -12.39 -14.19
CA LEU A 870 5.99 -11.40 -13.69
C LEU A 870 5.72 -10.05 -14.39
N GLY A 871 5.86 -8.95 -13.64
CA GLY A 871 5.80 -7.60 -14.19
C GLY A 871 7.04 -7.21 -15.01
N LEU A 872 7.08 -5.98 -15.51
CA LEU A 872 8.15 -5.53 -16.40
C LEU A 872 9.48 -5.41 -15.66
N ASN A 873 10.56 -5.85 -16.32
CA ASN A 873 11.92 -5.84 -15.82
C ASN A 873 12.08 -6.55 -14.46
N THR A 874 11.15 -7.44 -14.13
CA THR A 874 11.24 -8.31 -12.96
C THR A 874 11.90 -9.61 -13.37
N VAL A 875 12.95 -9.97 -12.65
CA VAL A 875 13.92 -11.00 -13.03
C VAL A 875 14.08 -11.99 -11.90
N VAL A 876 14.08 -13.28 -12.23
CA VAL A 876 14.24 -14.37 -11.26
C VAL A 876 15.55 -15.10 -11.55
N ILE A 877 16.50 -15.05 -10.63
CA ILE A 877 17.83 -15.64 -10.78
C ILE A 877 17.99 -16.76 -9.75
N VAL A 878 18.06 -18.00 -10.23
CA VAL A 878 18.21 -19.20 -9.39
C VAL A 878 19.67 -19.66 -9.41
N MET A 879 20.30 -19.59 -8.25
CA MET A 879 21.71 -19.84 -8.04
C MET A 879 21.97 -21.29 -7.63
N SER A 880 22.55 -22.06 -8.55
CA SER A 880 22.81 -23.48 -8.37
C SER A 880 23.90 -23.74 -7.33
N ARG A 881 23.53 -24.19 -6.14
CA ARG A 881 24.41 -24.44 -4.97
C ARG A 881 24.79 -23.20 -4.14
N ALA A 882 23.95 -22.17 -4.10
CA ALA A 882 24.07 -21.12 -3.09
C ALA A 882 23.33 -21.48 -1.81
N ALA A 883 23.94 -21.12 -0.68
CA ALA A 883 23.24 -20.95 0.59
C ALA A 883 22.58 -19.55 0.63
N HIS A 884 22.04 -19.16 1.79
CA HIS A 884 21.20 -17.99 1.98
C HIS A 884 21.89 -16.66 1.56
N HIS A 885 21.23 -15.92 0.66
CA HIS A 885 21.58 -14.59 0.16
C HIS A 885 23.08 -14.36 -0.11
N MET A 886 23.72 -15.29 -0.82
CA MET A 886 25.17 -15.28 -1.07
C MET A 886 25.63 -14.19 -2.07
N ASP A 887 24.74 -13.80 -2.98
CA ASP A 887 24.87 -12.70 -3.93
C ASP A 887 25.16 -11.36 -3.25
N ILE A 888 24.42 -10.97 -2.21
CA ILE A 888 24.62 -9.67 -1.54
C ILE A 888 25.87 -9.60 -0.62
N ARG A 889 26.57 -10.72 -0.41
CA ARG A 889 27.83 -10.74 0.37
C ARG A 889 28.98 -10.05 -0.37
N ALA A 890 30.01 -9.66 0.36
CA ALA A 890 31.28 -9.20 -0.22
C ALA A 890 31.89 -10.28 -1.13
N SER A 891 32.53 -9.86 -2.22
CA SER A 891 33.21 -10.74 -3.15
C SER A 891 34.38 -11.48 -2.50
N ASN A 892 34.40 -12.79 -2.68
CA ASN A 892 35.39 -13.72 -2.15
C ASN A 892 36.08 -14.49 -3.30
N GLU A 893 37.35 -14.83 -3.15
CA GLU A 893 38.06 -15.67 -4.12
C GLU A 893 37.35 -17.04 -4.33
N ASN A 894 36.77 -17.58 -3.24
CA ASN A 894 36.07 -18.85 -3.18
C ASN A 894 34.57 -18.75 -3.56
N ASP A 895 34.08 -17.57 -3.96
CA ASP A 895 32.72 -17.44 -4.51
C ASP A 895 32.59 -18.32 -5.78
N PRO A 896 31.57 -19.18 -5.89
CA PRO A 896 31.33 -19.95 -7.10
C PRO A 896 30.99 -19.07 -8.32
N ASP A 897 31.26 -19.58 -9.53
CA ASP A 897 31.12 -18.82 -10.77
C ASP A 897 29.70 -18.29 -11.02
N TRP A 898 28.67 -19.00 -10.54
CA TRP A 898 27.28 -18.57 -10.66
C TRP A 898 26.92 -17.42 -9.70
N VAL A 899 27.59 -17.25 -8.54
CA VAL A 899 27.45 -16.03 -7.71
C VAL A 899 27.99 -14.85 -8.49
N LYS A 900 29.21 -15.01 -9.03
CA LYS A 900 29.93 -13.99 -9.81
C LYS A 900 29.12 -13.56 -11.04
N GLN A 901 28.44 -14.50 -11.71
CA GLN A 901 27.52 -14.20 -12.82
C GLN A 901 26.24 -13.50 -12.37
N THR A 902 25.65 -13.92 -11.24
CA THR A 902 24.42 -13.33 -10.68
C THR A 902 24.63 -11.85 -10.33
N ARG A 903 25.73 -11.52 -9.63
CA ARG A 903 26.14 -10.12 -9.35
C ARG A 903 26.31 -9.26 -10.60
N VAL A 904 26.77 -9.82 -11.72
CA VAL A 904 26.90 -9.08 -12.99
C VAL A 904 25.54 -8.77 -13.60
N ILE A 905 24.57 -9.70 -13.50
CA ILE A 905 23.19 -9.49 -13.97
C ILE A 905 22.47 -8.45 -13.09
N GLU A 906 22.68 -8.51 -11.76
CA GLU A 906 22.17 -7.51 -10.82
C GLU A 906 22.70 -6.11 -11.12
N ILE A 907 24.02 -5.95 -11.25
CA ILE A 907 24.64 -4.66 -11.62
C ILE A 907 24.05 -4.12 -12.92
N HIS A 908 23.84 -4.99 -13.93
CA HIS A 908 23.30 -4.59 -15.22
C HIS A 908 21.90 -3.98 -15.12
N HIS A 909 20.95 -4.67 -14.46
CA HIS A 909 19.58 -4.17 -14.32
C HIS A 909 19.50 -2.95 -13.40
N ILE A 910 20.29 -2.91 -12.32
CA ILE A 910 20.35 -1.75 -11.43
C ILE A 910 20.86 -0.51 -12.20
N GLN A 911 21.90 -0.67 -13.03
CA GLN A 911 22.39 0.39 -13.92
C GLN A 911 21.34 0.79 -14.96
N GLU A 912 20.62 -0.16 -15.55
CA GLU A 912 19.54 0.11 -16.51
C GLU A 912 18.43 0.96 -15.88
N TRP A 913 17.94 0.61 -14.69
CA TRP A 913 16.91 1.39 -13.99
C TRP A 913 17.37 2.82 -13.67
N VAL A 914 18.61 2.98 -13.17
CA VAL A 914 19.19 4.31 -12.87
C VAL A 914 19.36 5.15 -14.12
N ASN A 915 19.82 4.56 -15.23
CA ASN A 915 19.99 5.25 -16.49
C ASN A 915 18.63 5.67 -17.08
N ASN A 916 17.61 4.81 -17.02
CA ASN A 916 16.28 5.13 -17.51
C ASN A 916 15.67 6.30 -16.72
N TYR A 917 15.72 6.25 -15.39
CA TYR A 917 15.27 7.36 -14.53
C TYR A 917 15.86 8.72 -14.95
N TYR A 918 17.18 8.79 -15.19
CA TYR A 918 17.84 10.05 -15.60
C TYR A 918 17.67 10.44 -17.08
N ASN A 919 17.17 9.53 -17.92
CA ASN A 919 16.83 9.79 -19.31
C ASN A 919 15.36 10.22 -19.46
N ASP A 920 14.46 9.75 -18.60
CA ASP A 920 13.05 10.12 -18.57
C ASP A 920 12.82 11.51 -17.91
N ASP A 921 13.76 11.95 -17.06
CA ASP A 921 13.85 13.31 -16.46
C ASP A 921 14.38 14.40 -17.44
N GLN A 922 14.61 14.10 -18.75
CA GLN A 922 15.20 14.99 -19.77
C GLN A 922 14.29 15.29 -20.98
#